data_AF-A0A2M7DH99-F1
#
_entry.id   AF-A0A2M7DH99-F1
#
_cell.length_a   1.000
_cell.length_b   1.000
_cell.length_c   1.000
_cell.angle_alpha   90.00
_cell.angle_beta   90.00
_cell.angle_gamma   90.00
#
_symmetry.space_group_name_H-M   'P 1'
#
loop_
_entity.id
_entity.type
_entity.pdbx_description
1 polymer ?
#
loop_
_entity_poly.entity_id
_entity_poly.type
_entity_poly.pdbx_seq_one_letter_code
_entity_poly.pdbx_strand_id
1 'polypeptide(L)'
;MKTKNFLQFFTLAAVLLVFACAKDEFVAVDGVCPLILTTTPIDGAVDVPLDQVISVTFNKAMNQSTINANSFTVSDGSPLTGTMTFEDTEVGTTVLFTPTANLNLNTTYTGKVFTTVKDTNGNALQVAYVWSFSTGSVLAPVVLSTDPDSGAINVVLNKVIKVTFSQVIDPVTITSESFTLRNGTSSIAGDFTFDGAIVYFTPLADLSSNNTYTATITTAVTNMEGVALANNYVWSFSTGSLLAPTVISTDPINDATDVVLNKVISATFSEVMDQATITSNSFKVLDGTTAISGSFTFVNAIVRFTPTNPLTPNTTYIATITTAVKNLAGVSLAGDYIWKFSTGSTVAPTVIATEPEDEAIDVPLNQIITATFSEVMNPATITSTSFIVNNGTSNINGSFSFNGAVVLFTPNNPLTLNTIYTATITTAVKNPAGVSIANDYIWKFSTGVSLAPTVISTDPQDNDTNVPLNKVIIATFSEIMNPATINVSTFSLMNGTTNVPVSFDFNGVDVSFTPVSPLLAGITYTATITTGAQNMAGIGLEEDYVWEFTTANASTLPDIGTISEFGGFGGNSGLTNQGLNSVINNGGIGTTAASTLVTGFHDGLTGDIYTETPLNAGLVTGGIFTAPPAPGTATSFAIAQQALLDATDLYNALSPAAMPGGTDPGAGELGGLTLAPGVYQSASGTFNISNGDLTLDAQGDPNALWVFQSASGLTVGIAGPTGAKSVILINDANSANVFWQVGSAATINAAGGGIMVGTIVSMAGVTLSTADNMVQTVLNGRAISLVASVTMVNTTINVPN
;
A
#
# COMPACT_ATOMS: atom_id res chain seq x y z
N MET A 1 -51.31 6.82 -56.41
CA MET A 1 -52.14 7.24 -57.57
C MET A 1 -53.09 8.35 -57.10
N LYS A 2 -53.37 9.33 -57.96
CA LYS A 2 -54.39 10.42 -57.88
C LYS A 2 -55.52 10.23 -56.83
N THR A 3 -55.68 11.06 -55.78
CA THR A 3 -56.21 12.46 -55.67
C THR A 3 -57.75 12.65 -55.71
N LYS A 4 -58.31 13.04 -54.56
CA LYS A 4 -59.26 14.16 -54.29
C LYS A 4 -60.73 14.17 -54.81
N ASN A 5 -61.53 14.99 -54.10
CA ASN A 5 -62.83 15.62 -54.44
C ASN A 5 -64.09 14.72 -54.41
N PHE A 6 -65.32 15.20 -54.19
CA PHE A 6 -65.88 16.57 -53.90
C PHE A 6 -66.88 16.48 -52.69
N LEU A 7 -67.92 17.29 -52.38
CA LEU A 7 -68.74 18.39 -52.95
C LEU A 7 -69.36 19.18 -51.73
N GLN A 8 -69.38 20.52 -51.60
CA GLN A 8 -70.32 21.55 -52.14
C GLN A 8 -71.81 21.39 -51.69
N PHE A 9 -72.60 22.42 -51.36
CA PHE A 9 -72.64 23.88 -51.68
C PHE A 9 -72.97 24.74 -50.40
N PHE A 10 -73.40 26.02 -50.35
CA PHE A 10 -73.90 27.07 -51.29
C PHE A 10 -73.56 28.52 -50.77
N THR A 11 -74.21 29.57 -51.31
CA THR A 11 -74.12 31.02 -50.91
C THR A 11 -75.43 31.50 -50.20
N LEU A 12 -75.77 32.76 -49.89
CA LEU A 12 -75.34 34.13 -50.24
C LEU A 12 -75.71 35.14 -49.10
N ALA A 13 -75.50 36.46 -49.26
CA ALA A 13 -75.61 37.48 -48.17
C ALA A 13 -76.52 38.70 -48.46
N ALA A 14 -77.22 39.21 -47.43
CA ALA A 14 -77.86 40.54 -47.31
C ALA A 14 -78.48 40.78 -45.88
N VAL A 15 -78.86 41.99 -45.41
CA VAL A 15 -78.16 43.30 -45.36
C VAL A 15 -78.85 44.28 -44.37
N LEU A 16 -78.09 45.20 -43.74
CA LEU A 16 -78.48 46.42 -42.96
C LEU A 16 -79.20 46.33 -41.57
N LEU A 17 -78.80 47.26 -40.67
CA LEU A 17 -79.53 47.87 -39.52
C LEU A 17 -79.85 46.97 -38.29
N VAL A 18 -79.76 47.38 -37.00
CA VAL A 18 -79.39 48.65 -36.32
C VAL A 18 -78.52 48.36 -35.06
N PHE A 19 -77.67 49.32 -34.67
CA PHE A 19 -76.87 49.45 -33.43
C PHE A 19 -77.23 48.59 -32.19
N ALA A 20 -76.20 47.90 -31.68
CA ALA A 20 -75.96 47.73 -30.24
C ALA A 20 -74.46 47.97 -29.95
N CYS A 21 -73.98 49.20 -30.22
CA CYS A 21 -72.56 49.54 -30.11
C CYS A 21 -72.17 49.79 -28.65
N ALA A 22 -71.68 48.76 -27.96
CA ALA A 22 -70.74 48.96 -26.88
C ALA A 22 -69.43 49.50 -27.49
N LYS A 23 -68.93 50.63 -26.98
CA LYS A 23 -67.64 51.17 -27.41
C LYS A 23 -66.54 50.14 -27.18
N ASP A 24 -65.78 49.81 -28.23
CA ASP A 24 -64.43 49.32 -28.05
C ASP A 24 -63.48 50.52 -28.14
N GLU A 25 -62.97 50.98 -27.00
CA GLU A 25 -61.99 52.09 -26.94
C GLU A 25 -60.55 51.58 -27.10
N PHE A 26 -60.36 50.55 -27.93
CA PHE A 26 -59.05 49.97 -28.17
C PHE A 26 -58.19 50.84 -29.09
N VAL A 27 -57.43 51.74 -28.47
CA VAL A 27 -56.20 52.24 -29.07
C VAL A 27 -55.21 51.08 -29.11
N ALA A 28 -54.83 50.63 -30.30
CA ALA A 28 -53.78 49.63 -30.46
C ALA A 28 -52.43 50.22 -30.01
N VAL A 29 -51.99 49.85 -28.80
CA VAL A 29 -50.64 50.15 -28.31
C VAL A 29 -49.69 49.16 -28.98
N ASP A 30 -48.73 49.66 -29.76
CA ASP A 30 -47.79 48.82 -30.49
C ASP A 30 -46.93 47.99 -29.51
N GLY A 31 -47.05 46.67 -29.59
CA GLY A 31 -46.47 45.74 -28.63
C GLY A 31 -46.83 44.28 -28.91
N VAL A 32 -45.86 43.38 -28.73
CA VAL A 32 -46.06 41.94 -28.90
C VAL A 32 -47.08 41.43 -27.87
N CYS A 33 -48.07 40.63 -28.29
CA CYS A 33 -49.07 40.08 -27.35
C CYS A 33 -48.46 39.08 -26.35
N PRO A 34 -49.15 38.78 -25.23
CA PRO A 34 -48.78 37.69 -24.32
C PRO A 34 -48.70 36.35 -25.04
N LEU A 35 -47.71 35.55 -24.65
CA LEU A 35 -47.56 34.13 -24.97
C LEU A 35 -47.29 33.35 -23.68
N ILE A 36 -47.79 32.12 -23.62
CA ILE A 36 -47.44 31.15 -22.57
C ILE A 36 -46.19 30.41 -23.04
N LEU A 37 -45.19 30.33 -22.15
CA LEU A 37 -43.90 29.66 -22.41
C LEU A 37 -43.94 28.20 -21.93
N THR A 38 -44.47 27.98 -20.73
CA THR A 38 -44.48 26.67 -20.03
C THR A 38 -45.71 26.55 -19.15
N THR A 39 -46.15 25.30 -18.95
CA THR A 39 -47.11 24.92 -17.92
C THR A 39 -46.53 23.78 -17.08
N THR A 40 -46.88 23.73 -15.79
CA THR A 40 -46.64 22.55 -14.94
C THR A 40 -47.99 22.09 -14.38
N PRO A 41 -48.43 20.84 -14.64
CA PRO A 41 -47.85 19.88 -15.57
C PRO A 41 -47.81 20.37 -17.02
N ILE A 42 -46.91 19.79 -17.81
CA ILE A 42 -46.87 19.99 -19.27
C ILE A 42 -48.07 19.32 -19.95
N ASP A 43 -48.41 19.73 -21.16
CA ASP A 43 -49.48 19.09 -21.95
C ASP A 43 -49.17 17.60 -22.19
N GLY A 44 -50.17 16.75 -21.97
CA GLY A 44 -50.07 15.29 -22.09
C GLY A 44 -49.37 14.59 -20.92
N ALA A 45 -49.05 15.28 -19.83
CA ALA A 45 -48.43 14.65 -18.66
C ALA A 45 -49.33 13.57 -18.03
N VAL A 46 -48.70 12.49 -17.55
CA VAL A 46 -49.34 11.36 -16.85
C VAL A 46 -48.68 11.14 -15.49
N ASP A 47 -49.33 10.35 -14.63
CA ASP A 47 -48.88 10.04 -13.27
C ASP A 47 -48.58 11.29 -12.42
N VAL A 48 -49.33 12.36 -12.66
CA VAL A 48 -49.22 13.63 -11.94
C VAL A 48 -49.60 13.45 -10.44
N PRO A 49 -48.80 13.97 -9.50
CA PRO A 49 -49.11 13.96 -8.06
C PRO A 49 -50.45 14.63 -7.73
N LEU A 50 -51.12 14.16 -6.68
CA LEU A 50 -52.47 14.61 -6.34
C LEU A 50 -52.49 15.99 -5.67
N ASP A 51 -51.38 16.40 -5.09
CA ASP A 51 -51.13 17.71 -4.46
C ASP A 51 -50.53 18.74 -5.44
N GLN A 52 -50.40 18.40 -6.72
CA GLN A 52 -49.76 19.24 -7.74
C GLN A 52 -50.37 20.64 -7.84
N VAL A 53 -49.57 21.65 -7.46
CA VAL A 53 -49.82 23.06 -7.81
C VAL A 53 -49.68 23.22 -9.33
N ILE A 54 -50.69 23.78 -9.98
CA ILE A 54 -50.70 23.97 -11.44
C ILE A 54 -50.13 25.34 -11.77
N SER A 55 -49.05 25.41 -12.55
CA SER A 55 -48.41 26.66 -12.96
C SER A 55 -48.56 26.97 -14.45
N VAL A 56 -48.56 28.27 -14.78
CA VAL A 56 -48.47 28.79 -16.16
C VAL A 56 -47.58 30.03 -16.19
N THR A 57 -46.51 29.99 -16.99
CA THR A 57 -45.56 31.10 -17.14
C THR A 57 -45.76 31.85 -18.46
N PHE A 58 -45.87 33.17 -18.38
CA PHE A 58 -46.04 34.08 -19.51
C PHE A 58 -44.72 34.77 -19.89
N ASN A 59 -44.56 35.10 -21.17
CA ASN A 59 -43.36 35.75 -21.74
C ASN A 59 -43.20 37.26 -21.42
N LYS A 60 -43.95 37.77 -20.43
CA LYS A 60 -43.98 39.16 -19.99
C LYS A 60 -44.77 39.31 -18.69
N ALA A 61 -44.65 40.48 -18.04
CA ALA A 61 -45.49 40.87 -16.92
C ALA A 61 -46.97 40.98 -17.33
N MET A 62 -47.85 40.37 -16.54
CA MET A 62 -49.28 40.25 -16.81
C MET A 62 -50.11 41.11 -15.88
N ASN A 63 -51.25 41.62 -16.35
CA ASN A 63 -52.19 42.33 -15.50
C ASN A 63 -52.97 41.29 -14.67
N GLN A 64 -52.49 41.03 -13.45
CA GLN A 64 -53.06 40.05 -12.50
C GLN A 64 -54.59 40.17 -12.35
N SER A 65 -55.16 41.38 -12.38
CA SER A 65 -56.62 41.58 -12.26
C SER A 65 -57.44 40.94 -13.38
N THR A 66 -56.81 40.69 -14.54
CA THR A 66 -57.43 39.99 -15.67
C THR A 66 -57.32 38.46 -15.58
N ILE A 67 -56.57 37.93 -14.61
CA ILE A 67 -56.38 36.50 -14.37
C ILE A 67 -57.17 36.11 -13.11
N ASN A 68 -58.32 35.49 -13.32
CA ASN A 68 -59.25 35.07 -12.26
C ASN A 68 -60.02 33.82 -12.72
N ALA A 69 -60.90 33.28 -11.88
CA ALA A 69 -61.61 32.02 -12.14
C ALA A 69 -62.51 31.99 -13.40
N ASN A 70 -62.73 33.13 -14.07
CA ASN A 70 -63.44 33.21 -15.36
C ASN A 70 -62.49 33.24 -16.57
N SER A 71 -61.18 33.42 -16.35
CA SER A 71 -60.16 33.59 -17.39
C SER A 71 -58.97 32.63 -17.25
N PHE A 72 -58.85 31.94 -16.11
CA PHE A 72 -58.01 30.78 -15.86
C PHE A 72 -58.86 29.70 -15.18
N THR A 73 -58.84 28.47 -15.70
CA THR A 73 -59.61 27.33 -15.15
C THR A 73 -58.85 26.02 -15.28
N VAL A 74 -58.90 25.16 -14.26
CA VAL A 74 -58.54 23.73 -14.33
C VAL A 74 -59.82 22.92 -14.09
N SER A 75 -60.05 21.85 -14.85
CA SER A 75 -61.33 21.11 -14.84
C SER A 75 -61.18 19.65 -15.28
N ASP A 76 -61.82 18.70 -14.58
CA ASP A 76 -62.02 17.30 -15.01
C ASP A 76 -63.32 17.09 -15.81
N GLY A 77 -64.02 18.18 -16.10
CA GLY A 77 -65.42 18.21 -16.52
C GLY A 77 -66.21 19.19 -15.64
N SER A 78 -65.82 19.32 -14.37
CA SER A 78 -66.25 20.43 -13.49
C SER A 78 -65.05 21.33 -13.14
N PRO A 79 -65.18 22.68 -13.16
CA PRO A 79 -64.11 23.58 -12.75
C PRO A 79 -63.71 23.38 -11.28
N LEU A 80 -62.41 23.19 -11.03
CA LEU A 80 -61.86 23.11 -9.68
C LEU A 80 -61.89 24.48 -8.99
N THR A 81 -62.19 24.48 -7.69
CA THR A 81 -61.90 25.63 -6.82
C THR A 81 -60.44 25.59 -6.37
N GLY A 82 -59.79 26.75 -6.36
CA GLY A 82 -58.40 26.90 -5.93
C GLY A 82 -58.03 28.36 -5.66
N THR A 83 -56.90 28.58 -5.00
CA THR A 83 -56.30 29.90 -4.84
C THR A 83 -55.32 30.17 -5.98
N MET A 84 -55.24 31.43 -6.42
CA MET A 84 -54.19 31.88 -7.36
C MET A 84 -53.22 32.81 -6.65
N THR A 85 -51.93 32.55 -6.83
CA THR A 85 -50.84 33.47 -6.51
C THR A 85 -50.04 33.78 -7.77
N PHE A 86 -49.26 34.86 -7.73
CA PHE A 86 -48.51 35.38 -8.86
C PHE A 86 -47.06 35.59 -8.46
N GLU A 87 -46.14 35.07 -9.27
CA GLU A 87 -44.70 35.30 -9.16
C GLU A 87 -44.27 36.16 -10.35
N ASP A 88 -44.09 37.46 -10.09
CA ASP A 88 -43.71 38.44 -11.12
C ASP A 88 -42.19 38.67 -11.14
N THR A 89 -41.67 38.78 -12.37
CA THR A 89 -40.30 39.19 -12.68
C THR A 89 -40.35 40.31 -13.72
N GLU A 90 -39.25 41.05 -13.91
CA GLU A 90 -39.17 42.12 -14.93
C GLU A 90 -39.45 41.63 -16.38
N VAL A 91 -39.39 40.33 -16.63
CA VAL A 91 -39.53 39.71 -17.95
C VAL A 91 -40.70 38.73 -18.09
N GLY A 92 -41.47 38.46 -17.03
CA GLY A 92 -42.46 37.38 -17.02
C GLY A 92 -43.26 37.25 -15.72
N THR A 93 -44.54 36.92 -15.84
CA THR A 93 -45.41 36.47 -14.72
C THR A 93 -45.58 34.95 -14.78
N THR A 94 -45.38 34.27 -13.65
CA THR A 94 -45.89 32.92 -13.43
C THR A 94 -47.15 32.99 -12.57
N VAL A 95 -48.22 32.35 -13.02
CA VAL A 95 -49.45 32.11 -12.24
C VAL A 95 -49.32 30.75 -11.60
N LEU A 96 -49.57 30.66 -10.29
CA LEU A 96 -49.67 29.42 -9.54
C LEU A 96 -51.13 29.24 -9.09
N PHE A 97 -51.77 28.14 -9.50
CA PHE A 97 -53.09 27.74 -9.06
C PHE A 97 -52.97 26.52 -8.14
N THR A 98 -53.30 26.70 -6.86
CA THR A 98 -53.34 25.62 -5.87
C THR A 98 -54.80 25.20 -5.69
N PRO A 99 -55.18 23.96 -6.08
CA PRO A 99 -56.51 23.42 -5.80
C PRO A 99 -56.85 23.46 -4.30
N THR A 100 -58.12 23.72 -3.95
CA THR A 100 -58.59 23.75 -2.55
C THR A 100 -58.65 22.35 -1.92
N ALA A 101 -58.66 21.31 -2.74
CA ALA A 101 -58.52 19.91 -2.35
C ALA A 101 -57.68 19.18 -3.42
N ASN A 102 -57.01 18.10 -3.02
CA ASN A 102 -56.18 17.30 -3.92
C ASN A 102 -56.97 16.80 -5.15
N LEU A 103 -56.25 16.65 -6.25
CA LEU A 103 -56.76 16.16 -7.53
C LEU A 103 -57.30 14.72 -7.39
N ASN A 104 -58.38 14.41 -8.12
CA ASN A 104 -58.97 13.08 -8.14
C ASN A 104 -57.99 12.06 -8.75
N LEU A 105 -58.03 10.81 -8.27
CA LEU A 105 -57.25 9.69 -8.79
C LEU A 105 -57.62 9.31 -10.23
N ASN A 106 -56.65 8.84 -11.02
CA ASN A 106 -56.85 8.32 -12.39
C ASN A 106 -57.78 9.22 -13.23
N THR A 107 -57.58 10.54 -13.15
CA THR A 107 -58.47 11.56 -13.70
C THR A 107 -57.69 12.51 -14.61
N THR A 108 -58.21 12.73 -15.81
CA THR A 108 -57.65 13.70 -16.77
C THR A 108 -58.23 15.08 -16.52
N TYR A 109 -57.35 16.00 -16.15
CA TYR A 109 -57.63 17.42 -16.00
C TYR A 109 -57.29 18.19 -17.27
N THR A 110 -58.09 19.20 -17.58
CA THR A 110 -57.86 20.19 -18.63
C THR A 110 -57.60 21.55 -17.99
N GLY A 111 -56.41 22.11 -18.22
CA GLY A 111 -56.09 23.50 -17.93
C GLY A 111 -56.47 24.40 -19.10
N LYS A 112 -56.94 25.61 -18.82
CA LYS A 112 -57.29 26.60 -19.85
C LYS A 112 -57.06 28.04 -19.39
N VAL A 113 -56.39 28.80 -20.26
CA VAL A 113 -56.27 30.27 -20.18
C VAL A 113 -57.07 30.90 -21.32
N PHE A 114 -57.95 31.84 -21.01
CA PHE A 114 -58.81 32.50 -21.98
C PHE A 114 -58.16 33.78 -22.56
N THR A 115 -58.59 34.17 -23.76
CA THR A 115 -58.13 35.40 -24.45
C THR A 115 -58.52 36.71 -23.75
N THR A 116 -59.26 36.64 -22.64
CA THR A 116 -59.59 37.79 -21.78
C THR A 116 -58.45 38.21 -20.87
N VAL A 117 -57.42 37.36 -20.70
CA VAL A 117 -56.18 37.67 -19.98
C VAL A 117 -55.32 38.67 -20.78
N LYS A 118 -54.74 39.67 -20.10
CA LYS A 118 -54.00 40.79 -20.71
C LYS A 118 -52.66 41.08 -20.04
N ASP A 119 -51.71 41.66 -20.78
CA ASP A 119 -50.52 42.26 -20.19
C ASP A 119 -50.80 43.60 -19.48
N THR A 120 -49.78 44.15 -18.80
CA THR A 120 -49.83 45.45 -18.13
C THR A 120 -50.17 46.62 -19.07
N ASN A 121 -49.94 46.45 -20.37
CA ASN A 121 -50.19 47.46 -21.41
C ASN A 121 -51.58 47.27 -22.06
N GLY A 122 -52.33 46.24 -21.64
CA GLY A 122 -53.69 45.94 -22.07
C GLY A 122 -53.80 44.91 -23.19
N ASN A 123 -52.69 44.41 -23.75
CA ASN A 123 -52.69 43.49 -24.88
C ASN A 123 -53.22 42.12 -24.47
N ALA A 124 -54.26 41.64 -25.17
CA ALA A 124 -54.88 40.34 -24.92
C ALA A 124 -54.03 39.16 -25.42
N LEU A 125 -54.08 38.04 -24.71
CA LEU A 125 -53.64 36.74 -25.22
C LEU A 125 -54.43 36.40 -26.50
N GLN A 126 -53.77 36.22 -27.65
CA GLN A 126 -54.46 36.13 -28.95
C GLN A 126 -55.29 34.86 -29.13
N VAL A 127 -54.86 33.73 -28.55
CA VAL A 127 -55.52 32.42 -28.67
C VAL A 127 -55.61 31.81 -27.28
N ALA A 128 -56.78 31.30 -26.92
CA ALA A 128 -56.98 30.63 -25.63
C ALA A 128 -56.12 29.36 -25.57
N TYR A 129 -55.18 29.31 -24.64
CA TYR A 129 -54.29 28.17 -24.44
C TYR A 129 -55.03 27.08 -23.65
N VAL A 130 -54.95 25.84 -24.12
CA VAL A 130 -55.58 24.67 -23.51
C VAL A 130 -54.54 23.56 -23.47
N TRP A 131 -54.42 22.90 -22.33
CA TRP A 131 -53.56 21.73 -22.14
C TRP A 131 -54.26 20.72 -21.23
N SER A 132 -53.76 19.50 -21.23
CA SER A 132 -54.30 18.38 -20.47
C SER A 132 -53.22 17.65 -19.69
N PHE A 133 -53.58 17.04 -18.56
CA PHE A 133 -52.70 16.16 -17.80
C PHE A 133 -53.55 15.15 -17.01
N SER A 134 -52.99 14.01 -16.64
CA SER A 134 -53.70 12.97 -15.88
C SER A 134 -52.96 12.57 -14.61
N THR A 135 -53.71 12.43 -13.52
CA THR A 135 -53.23 11.81 -12.29
C THR A 135 -53.10 10.30 -12.45
N GLY A 136 -52.16 9.70 -11.73
CA GLY A 136 -51.89 8.25 -11.80
C GLY A 136 -52.88 7.40 -11.02
N SER A 137 -52.68 6.07 -11.11
CA SER A 137 -53.28 5.11 -10.18
C SER A 137 -52.33 4.83 -9.01
N VAL A 138 -52.69 5.28 -7.81
CA VAL A 138 -51.93 4.95 -6.60
C VAL A 138 -52.05 3.46 -6.25
N LEU A 139 -50.92 2.85 -5.88
CA LEU A 139 -50.89 1.50 -5.31
C LEU A 139 -50.99 1.58 -3.79
N ALA A 140 -51.69 0.64 -3.17
CA ALA A 140 -51.69 0.50 -1.72
C ALA A 140 -50.32 -0.04 -1.25
N PRO A 141 -49.76 0.47 -0.13
CA PRO A 141 -48.52 -0.05 0.41
C PRO A 141 -48.64 -1.53 0.81
N VAL A 142 -47.51 -2.26 0.74
CA VAL A 142 -47.39 -3.66 1.13
C VAL A 142 -46.13 -3.84 1.97
N VAL A 143 -46.19 -4.60 3.06
CA VAL A 143 -44.99 -5.03 3.81
C VAL A 143 -44.27 -6.10 3.00
N LEU A 144 -43.01 -5.83 2.62
CA LEU A 144 -42.15 -6.75 1.87
C LEU A 144 -41.37 -7.70 2.79
N SER A 145 -40.93 -7.20 3.95
CA SER A 145 -40.19 -7.98 4.95
C SER A 145 -40.24 -7.34 6.35
N THR A 146 -39.96 -8.15 7.36
CA THR A 146 -39.82 -7.76 8.77
C THR A 146 -38.58 -8.42 9.37
N ASP A 147 -37.88 -7.72 10.26
CA ASP A 147 -36.82 -8.30 11.08
C ASP A 147 -37.09 -7.96 12.57
N PRO A 148 -37.43 -8.92 13.45
CA PRO A 148 -37.45 -10.37 13.21
C PRO A 148 -38.47 -10.84 12.15
N ASP A 149 -38.10 -11.90 11.44
CA ASP A 149 -38.99 -12.65 10.57
C ASP A 149 -40.19 -13.21 11.33
N SER A 150 -41.31 -13.42 10.62
CA SER A 150 -42.49 -14.08 11.18
C SER A 150 -42.17 -15.52 11.61
N GLY A 151 -42.39 -15.81 12.89
CA GLY A 151 -42.08 -17.10 13.52
C GLY A 151 -40.65 -17.22 14.07
N ALA A 152 -39.83 -16.17 14.01
CA ALA A 152 -38.45 -16.21 14.53
C ALA A 152 -38.41 -16.58 16.02
N ILE A 153 -37.45 -17.43 16.39
CA ILE A 153 -37.20 -17.88 17.77
C ILE A 153 -35.80 -17.46 18.23
N ASN A 154 -35.57 -17.47 19.55
CA ASN A 154 -34.30 -17.05 20.16
C ASN A 154 -33.89 -15.61 19.79
N VAL A 155 -34.87 -14.73 19.56
CA VAL A 155 -34.62 -13.31 19.31
C VAL A 155 -33.95 -12.68 20.54
N VAL A 156 -32.90 -11.90 20.30
CA VAL A 156 -32.16 -11.16 21.34
C VAL A 156 -33.05 -10.12 22.02
N LEU A 157 -32.78 -9.81 23.29
CA LEU A 157 -33.69 -8.99 24.09
C LEU A 157 -33.69 -7.51 23.68
N ASN A 158 -32.54 -6.99 23.26
CA ASN A 158 -32.34 -5.62 22.78
C ASN A 158 -32.70 -5.42 21.29
N LYS A 159 -33.63 -6.23 20.75
CA LYS A 159 -33.93 -6.25 19.31
C LYS A 159 -34.75 -5.03 18.87
N VAL A 160 -34.13 -4.17 18.06
CA VAL A 160 -34.84 -3.21 17.20
C VAL A 160 -35.66 -3.97 16.17
N ILE A 161 -36.94 -3.61 16.03
CA ILE A 161 -37.87 -4.23 15.08
C ILE A 161 -37.86 -3.40 13.79
N LYS A 162 -37.51 -4.02 12.65
CA LYS A 162 -37.47 -3.39 11.34
C LYS A 162 -38.62 -3.90 10.47
N VAL A 163 -39.19 -3.01 9.66
CA VAL A 163 -40.20 -3.31 8.64
C VAL A 163 -39.80 -2.61 7.35
N THR A 164 -39.93 -3.26 6.20
CA THR A 164 -39.68 -2.67 4.88
C THR A 164 -40.94 -2.77 4.02
N PHE A 165 -41.36 -1.64 3.44
CA PHE A 165 -42.57 -1.50 2.64
C PHE A 165 -42.24 -1.40 1.14
N SER A 166 -43.26 -1.56 0.29
CA SER A 166 -43.19 -1.41 -1.18
C SER A 166 -42.94 0.03 -1.64
N GLN A 167 -43.21 1.01 -0.79
CA GLN A 167 -43.13 2.45 -1.06
C GLN A 167 -42.97 3.21 0.26
N VAL A 168 -42.69 4.51 0.19
CA VAL A 168 -42.56 5.37 1.38
C VAL A 168 -43.90 5.50 2.10
N ILE A 169 -43.86 5.36 3.42
CA ILE A 169 -44.98 5.48 4.36
C ILE A 169 -44.99 6.88 4.94
N ASP A 170 -46.18 7.48 5.12
CA ASP A 170 -46.30 8.76 5.84
C ASP A 170 -45.94 8.56 7.32
N PRO A 171 -44.84 9.15 7.83
CA PRO A 171 -44.42 8.99 9.22
C PRO A 171 -45.47 9.46 10.24
N VAL A 172 -46.36 10.39 9.87
CA VAL A 172 -47.44 10.88 10.74
C VAL A 172 -48.48 9.80 11.00
N THR A 173 -48.65 8.85 10.07
CA THR A 173 -49.56 7.71 10.25
C THR A 173 -48.96 6.55 11.04
N ILE A 174 -47.66 6.58 11.36
CA ILE A 174 -46.99 5.60 12.21
C ILE A 174 -46.99 6.10 13.67
N THR A 175 -47.84 5.50 14.49
CA THR A 175 -48.04 5.84 15.90
C THR A 175 -48.06 4.58 16.75
N SER A 176 -48.04 4.74 18.08
CA SER A 176 -48.23 3.64 19.03
C SER A 176 -49.62 2.98 19.01
N GLU A 177 -50.55 3.47 18.18
CA GLU A 177 -51.84 2.82 17.92
C GLU A 177 -51.87 2.10 16.56
N SER A 178 -51.15 2.63 15.55
CA SER A 178 -51.14 2.07 14.20
C SER A 178 -50.02 1.05 13.95
N PHE A 179 -48.89 1.17 14.66
CA PHE A 179 -47.90 0.11 14.81
C PHE A 179 -47.79 -0.22 16.31
N THR A 180 -48.27 -1.40 16.69
CA THR A 180 -48.12 -1.92 18.07
C THR A 180 -47.15 -3.09 18.12
N LEU A 181 -46.36 -3.16 19.20
CA LEU A 181 -45.66 -4.37 19.63
C LEU A 181 -46.27 -4.80 20.98
N ARG A 182 -46.70 -6.06 21.10
CA ARG A 182 -47.38 -6.57 22.30
C ARG A 182 -46.81 -7.89 22.80
N ASN A 183 -46.73 -8.04 24.12
CA ASN A 183 -46.58 -9.33 24.77
C ASN A 183 -47.93 -9.73 25.38
N GLY A 184 -48.64 -10.64 24.71
CA GLY A 184 -50.03 -10.96 25.03
C GLY A 184 -50.92 -9.71 24.96
N THR A 185 -51.52 -9.32 26.08
CA THR A 185 -52.35 -8.10 26.18
C THR A 185 -51.52 -6.82 26.39
N SER A 186 -50.30 -6.92 26.92
CA SER A 186 -49.46 -5.78 27.30
C SER A 186 -48.78 -5.15 26.09
N SER A 187 -48.90 -3.83 25.93
CA SER A 187 -48.16 -3.09 24.89
C SER A 187 -46.74 -2.77 25.35
N ILE A 188 -45.79 -2.85 24.43
CA ILE A 188 -44.41 -2.41 24.62
C ILE A 188 -44.29 -0.97 24.11
N ALA A 189 -43.67 -0.09 24.89
CA ALA A 189 -43.35 1.26 24.47
C ALA A 189 -42.01 1.28 23.73
N GLY A 190 -41.90 2.12 22.71
CA GLY A 190 -40.71 2.26 21.86
C GLY A 190 -40.83 3.45 20.93
N ASP A 191 -39.69 3.92 20.44
CA ASP A 191 -39.57 5.05 19.53
C ASP A 191 -39.50 4.58 18.08
N PHE A 192 -40.02 5.39 17.15
CA PHE A 192 -39.98 5.13 15.71
C PHE A 192 -38.90 5.96 15.01
N THR A 193 -38.15 5.34 14.10
CA THR A 193 -37.27 6.03 13.15
C THR A 193 -37.48 5.51 11.73
N PHE A 194 -37.12 6.32 10.74
CA PHE A 194 -37.52 6.15 9.34
C PHE A 194 -36.33 6.28 8.41
N ASP A 195 -36.28 5.43 7.38
CA ASP A 195 -35.23 5.40 6.35
C ASP A 195 -35.88 5.03 5.00
N GLY A 196 -36.41 6.05 4.31
CA GLY A 196 -37.20 5.87 3.08
C GLY A 196 -38.44 5.00 3.29
N ALA A 197 -38.48 3.84 2.65
CA ALA A 197 -39.56 2.84 2.78
C ALA A 197 -39.36 1.88 3.98
N ILE A 198 -38.44 2.19 4.90
CA ILE A 198 -38.12 1.37 6.07
C ILE A 198 -38.56 2.09 7.34
N VAL A 199 -39.27 1.37 8.21
CA VAL A 199 -39.63 1.81 9.57
C VAL A 199 -38.88 0.93 10.57
N TYR A 200 -38.26 1.57 11.56
CA TYR A 200 -37.66 0.91 12.72
C TYR A 200 -38.45 1.29 13.97
N PHE A 201 -38.72 0.32 14.83
CA PHE A 201 -39.28 0.50 16.17
C PHE A 201 -38.27 0.00 17.21
N THR A 202 -37.83 0.89 18.09
CA THR A 202 -36.84 0.61 19.13
C THR A 202 -37.53 0.59 20.49
N PRO A 203 -37.69 -0.58 21.15
CA PRO A 203 -38.27 -0.65 22.49
C PRO A 203 -37.52 0.24 23.51
N LEU A 204 -38.25 0.96 24.36
CA LEU A 204 -37.66 1.81 25.42
C LEU A 204 -36.96 1.02 26.54
N ALA A 205 -37.17 -0.30 26.58
CA ALA A 205 -36.52 -1.25 27.46
C ALA A 205 -36.43 -2.61 26.76
N ASP A 206 -35.40 -3.38 27.09
CA ASP A 206 -35.18 -4.73 26.53
C ASP A 206 -36.40 -5.64 26.71
N LEU A 207 -36.67 -6.44 25.68
CA LEU A 207 -37.75 -7.42 25.66
C LEU A 207 -37.51 -8.50 26.72
N SER A 208 -38.56 -8.95 27.39
CA SER A 208 -38.49 -10.05 28.36
C SER A 208 -38.19 -11.37 27.66
N SER A 209 -37.28 -12.17 28.20
CA SER A 209 -36.92 -13.50 27.70
C SER A 209 -38.05 -14.53 27.76
N ASN A 210 -38.01 -15.57 26.91
CA ASN A 210 -39.04 -16.62 26.82
C ASN A 210 -40.47 -16.10 26.62
N ASN A 211 -40.65 -14.95 25.96
CA ASN A 211 -41.96 -14.38 25.67
C ASN A 211 -42.18 -14.28 24.16
N THR A 212 -43.43 -14.52 23.72
CA THR A 212 -43.83 -14.35 22.33
C THR A 212 -44.42 -12.95 22.15
N TYR A 213 -43.75 -12.17 21.31
CA TYR A 213 -44.15 -10.82 20.94
C TYR A 213 -44.93 -10.87 19.62
N THR A 214 -46.06 -10.16 19.58
CA THR A 214 -46.85 -9.95 18.36
C THR A 214 -46.72 -8.49 17.96
N ALA A 215 -46.26 -8.24 16.74
CA ALA A 215 -46.29 -6.94 16.12
C ALA A 215 -47.51 -6.83 15.19
N THR A 216 -48.09 -5.63 15.10
CA THR A 216 -49.27 -5.36 14.27
C THR A 216 -49.19 -3.96 13.71
N ILE A 217 -49.20 -3.88 12.38
CA ILE A 217 -49.32 -2.64 11.62
C ILE A 217 -50.74 -2.60 11.06
N THR A 218 -51.51 -1.53 11.30
CA THR A 218 -52.94 -1.46 10.97
C THR A 218 -53.20 -0.73 9.65
N THR A 219 -54.39 -0.90 9.09
CA THR A 219 -54.88 -0.10 7.94
C THR A 219 -55.07 1.39 8.24
N ALA A 220 -54.61 1.91 9.38
CA ALA A 220 -54.47 3.34 9.61
C ALA A 220 -53.15 3.90 9.04
N VAL A 221 -52.17 3.03 8.74
CA VAL A 221 -50.90 3.41 8.12
C VAL A 221 -51.09 3.63 6.61
N THR A 222 -50.65 4.77 6.10
CA THR A 222 -50.75 5.13 4.67
C THR A 222 -49.38 5.40 4.03
N ASN A 223 -49.33 5.38 2.70
CA ASN A 223 -48.26 6.06 1.96
C ASN A 223 -48.42 7.60 2.03
N MET A 224 -47.45 8.32 1.47
CA MET A 224 -47.48 9.79 1.34
C MET A 224 -48.72 10.30 0.60
N GLU A 225 -49.30 9.49 -0.29
CA GLU A 225 -50.50 9.78 -1.07
C GLU A 225 -51.83 9.47 -0.32
N GLY A 226 -51.78 9.11 0.97
CA GLY A 226 -52.96 8.90 1.82
C GLY A 226 -53.68 7.55 1.65
N VAL A 227 -53.09 6.59 0.93
CA VAL A 227 -53.63 5.24 0.69
C VAL A 227 -53.20 4.29 1.81
N ALA A 228 -54.19 3.73 2.50
CA ALA A 228 -53.99 2.74 3.56
C ALA A 228 -53.39 1.42 3.06
N LEU A 229 -52.69 0.72 3.96
CA LEU A 229 -52.46 -0.73 3.82
C LEU A 229 -53.78 -1.46 3.56
N ALA A 230 -53.79 -2.40 2.60
CA ALA A 230 -55.02 -3.12 2.21
C ALA A 230 -55.59 -4.03 3.31
N ASN A 231 -54.75 -4.49 4.25
CA ASN A 231 -55.11 -5.28 5.42
C ASN A 231 -54.14 -4.97 6.57
N ASN A 232 -54.53 -5.23 7.82
CA ASN A 232 -53.58 -5.23 8.94
C ASN A 232 -52.49 -6.30 8.69
N TYR A 233 -51.22 -5.92 8.83
CA TYR A 233 -50.09 -6.85 8.79
C TYR A 233 -49.72 -7.27 10.22
N VAL A 234 -49.82 -8.57 10.51
CA VAL A 234 -49.61 -9.14 11.85
C VAL A 234 -48.58 -10.26 11.77
N TRP A 235 -47.54 -10.19 12.61
CA TRP A 235 -46.55 -11.26 12.75
C TRP A 235 -46.13 -11.40 14.21
N SER A 236 -45.48 -12.51 14.54
CA SER A 236 -44.97 -12.75 15.88
C SER A 236 -43.59 -13.39 15.87
N PHE A 237 -42.84 -13.18 16.94
CA PHE A 237 -41.53 -13.77 17.19
C PHE A 237 -41.38 -14.07 18.69
N SER A 238 -40.45 -14.95 19.06
CA SER A 238 -40.20 -15.30 20.46
C SER A 238 -38.77 -15.00 20.88
N THR A 239 -38.63 -14.31 22.01
CA THR A 239 -37.33 -14.03 22.63
C THR A 239 -36.71 -15.31 23.19
N GLY A 240 -35.38 -15.39 23.17
CA GLY A 240 -34.64 -16.51 23.74
C GLY A 240 -34.76 -16.59 25.26
N SER A 241 -34.34 -17.74 25.82
CA SER A 241 -34.12 -17.89 27.25
C SER A 241 -32.88 -17.13 27.69
N LEU A 242 -32.94 -16.43 28.83
CA LEU A 242 -31.73 -16.02 29.53
C LEU A 242 -31.00 -17.28 30.03
N LEU A 243 -29.94 -17.66 29.33
CA LEU A 243 -28.96 -18.59 29.87
C LEU A 243 -28.10 -17.82 30.88
N ALA A 244 -27.81 -18.46 32.02
CA ALA A 244 -26.79 -17.94 32.93
C ALA A 244 -25.42 -18.28 32.34
N PRO A 245 -24.46 -17.32 32.30
CA PRO A 245 -23.10 -17.62 31.90
C PRO A 245 -22.49 -18.69 32.81
N THR A 246 -21.53 -19.43 32.26
CA THR A 246 -20.78 -20.47 32.97
C THR A 246 -19.29 -20.33 32.68
N VAL A 247 -18.43 -20.74 33.62
CA VAL A 247 -16.98 -20.84 33.37
C VAL A 247 -16.70 -22.19 32.72
N ILE A 248 -16.19 -22.17 31.48
CA ILE A 248 -15.80 -23.34 30.70
C ILE A 248 -14.45 -23.90 31.19
N SER A 249 -13.49 -23.01 31.46
CA SER A 249 -12.14 -23.39 31.87
C SER A 249 -11.43 -22.26 32.63
N THR A 250 -10.43 -22.63 33.41
CA THR A 250 -9.51 -21.69 34.06
C THR A 250 -8.06 -22.08 33.78
N ASP A 251 -7.17 -21.10 33.81
CA ASP A 251 -5.72 -21.30 33.81
C ASP A 251 -5.07 -20.41 34.89
N PRO A 252 -4.50 -20.97 35.98
CA PRO A 252 -4.38 -22.39 36.29
C PRO A 252 -5.71 -23.13 36.36
N ILE A 253 -5.68 -24.41 35.98
CA ILE A 253 -6.78 -25.35 36.26
C ILE A 253 -6.92 -25.55 37.78
N ASN A 254 -8.10 -25.95 38.24
CA ASN A 254 -8.32 -26.25 39.64
C ASN A 254 -7.39 -27.39 40.13
N ASP A 255 -6.89 -27.27 41.38
CA ASP A 255 -5.94 -28.16 42.03
C ASP A 255 -4.55 -28.25 41.33
N ALA A 256 -4.20 -27.33 40.42
CA ALA A 256 -2.86 -27.26 39.84
C ALA A 256 -1.77 -27.00 40.90
N THR A 257 -0.68 -27.77 40.86
CA THR A 257 0.54 -27.53 41.63
C THR A 257 1.61 -26.86 40.77
N ASP A 258 2.73 -26.46 41.40
CA ASP A 258 3.94 -25.99 40.74
C ASP A 258 3.74 -24.80 39.78
N VAL A 259 2.71 -23.99 40.08
CA VAL A 259 2.37 -22.81 39.30
C VAL A 259 3.50 -21.78 39.40
N VAL A 260 3.97 -21.31 38.24
CA VAL A 260 5.02 -20.28 38.13
C VAL A 260 4.57 -18.97 38.78
N LEU A 261 5.49 -18.26 39.43
CA LEU A 261 5.15 -17.13 40.29
C LEU A 261 4.66 -15.89 39.52
N ASN A 262 4.96 -15.79 38.23
CA ASN A 262 4.50 -14.74 37.32
C ASN A 262 3.22 -15.12 36.55
N LYS A 263 2.47 -16.13 37.01
CA LYS A 263 1.29 -16.64 36.31
C LYS A 263 0.18 -15.58 36.19
N VAL A 264 -0.19 -15.27 34.95
CA VAL A 264 -1.48 -14.62 34.64
C VAL A 264 -2.59 -15.64 34.89
N ILE A 265 -3.56 -15.27 35.71
CA ILE A 265 -4.67 -16.13 36.14
C ILE A 265 -5.89 -15.79 35.28
N SER A 266 -6.55 -16.79 34.70
CA SER A 266 -7.62 -16.53 33.71
C SER A 266 -8.80 -17.49 33.81
N ALA A 267 -9.92 -17.04 33.28
CA ALA A 267 -11.15 -17.83 33.12
C ALA A 267 -11.77 -17.57 31.75
N THR A 268 -12.28 -18.62 31.12
CA THR A 268 -13.04 -18.58 29.87
C THR A 268 -14.51 -18.84 30.18
N PHE A 269 -15.40 -17.96 29.73
CA PHE A 269 -16.85 -18.09 29.91
C PHE A 269 -17.54 -18.71 28.68
N SER A 270 -18.80 -19.14 28.85
CA SER A 270 -19.67 -19.62 27.76
C SER A 270 -20.04 -18.54 26.73
N GLU A 271 -19.84 -17.28 27.05
CA GLU A 271 -20.27 -16.12 26.28
C GLU A 271 -19.46 -14.86 26.67
N VAL A 272 -19.67 -13.76 25.96
CA VAL A 272 -19.00 -12.48 26.28
C VAL A 272 -19.65 -11.84 27.50
N MET A 273 -18.79 -11.44 28.45
CA MET A 273 -19.21 -10.89 29.75
C MET A 273 -19.23 -9.37 29.76
N ASP A 274 -20.07 -8.79 30.61
CA ASP A 274 -20.02 -7.36 30.92
C ASP A 274 -18.78 -7.05 31.76
N GLN A 275 -17.79 -6.45 31.11
CA GLN A 275 -16.51 -6.06 31.71
C GLN A 275 -16.67 -5.11 32.91
N ALA A 276 -17.73 -4.28 32.94
CA ALA A 276 -17.99 -3.38 34.06
C ALA A 276 -18.37 -4.12 35.36
N THR A 277 -18.87 -5.37 35.24
CA THR A 277 -19.17 -6.23 36.39
C THR A 277 -17.97 -7.00 36.91
N ILE A 278 -16.84 -7.00 36.19
CA ILE A 278 -15.63 -7.74 36.56
C ILE A 278 -14.62 -6.78 37.20
N THR A 279 -14.49 -6.89 38.51
CA THR A 279 -13.69 -6.01 39.38
C THR A 279 -12.97 -6.84 40.44
N SER A 280 -12.06 -6.23 41.22
CA SER A 280 -11.44 -6.88 42.39
C SER A 280 -12.43 -7.31 43.48
N ASN A 281 -13.70 -6.87 43.43
CA ASN A 281 -14.77 -7.32 44.32
C ASN A 281 -15.55 -8.53 43.80
N SER A 282 -15.43 -8.86 42.51
CA SER A 282 -16.23 -9.87 41.81
C SER A 282 -15.42 -10.94 41.07
N PHE A 283 -14.16 -10.68 40.73
CA PHE A 283 -13.13 -11.70 40.50
C PHE A 283 -11.99 -11.43 41.49
N LYS A 284 -11.83 -12.34 42.46
CA LYS A 284 -10.84 -12.29 43.54
C LYS A 284 -9.76 -13.35 43.32
N VAL A 285 -8.54 -13.03 43.70
CA VAL A 285 -7.46 -13.98 43.95
C VAL A 285 -6.97 -13.72 45.38
N LEU A 286 -6.97 -14.76 46.22
CA LEU A 286 -6.72 -14.67 47.66
C LEU A 286 -5.56 -15.57 48.07
N ASP A 287 -4.64 -15.04 48.87
CA ASP A 287 -3.75 -15.82 49.75
C ASP A 287 -4.41 -15.91 51.14
N GLY A 288 -4.98 -17.07 51.46
CA GLY A 288 -5.82 -17.24 52.64
C GLY A 288 -7.02 -16.27 52.65
N THR A 289 -6.92 -15.21 53.47
CA THR A 289 -7.91 -14.11 53.54
C THR A 289 -7.44 -12.82 52.86
N THR A 290 -6.20 -12.74 52.38
CA THR A 290 -5.57 -11.54 51.84
C THR A 290 -5.81 -11.45 50.34
N ALA A 291 -6.42 -10.37 49.87
CA ALA A 291 -6.62 -10.14 48.44
C ALA A 291 -5.31 -9.73 47.74
N ILE A 292 -5.02 -10.37 46.61
CA ILE A 292 -3.87 -10.05 45.76
C ILE A 292 -4.24 -8.90 44.82
N SER A 293 -3.41 -7.87 44.78
CA SER A 293 -3.54 -6.76 43.84
C SER A 293 -3.11 -7.19 42.44
N GLY A 294 -3.84 -6.72 41.42
CA GLY A 294 -3.58 -6.99 40.02
C GLY A 294 -4.51 -6.21 39.10
N SER A 295 -4.32 -6.36 37.78
CA SER A 295 -5.12 -5.71 36.74
C SER A 295 -5.89 -6.74 35.90
N PHE A 296 -7.01 -6.32 35.31
CA PHE A 296 -7.81 -7.15 34.40
C PHE A 296 -7.58 -6.76 32.94
N THR A 297 -7.57 -7.76 32.07
CA THR A 297 -7.62 -7.61 30.61
C THR A 297 -8.63 -8.61 30.03
N PHE A 298 -9.25 -8.24 28.92
CA PHE A 298 -10.38 -8.98 28.34
C PHE A 298 -10.13 -9.31 26.87
N VAL A 299 -10.40 -10.55 26.46
CA VAL A 299 -10.31 -11.01 25.07
C VAL A 299 -11.52 -11.90 24.79
N ASN A 300 -12.53 -11.36 24.11
CA ASN A 300 -13.82 -12.02 23.87
C ASN A 300 -14.44 -12.54 25.19
N ALA A 301 -14.67 -13.86 25.30
CA ALA A 301 -15.19 -14.52 26.50
C ALA A 301 -14.11 -14.86 27.56
N ILE A 302 -12.87 -14.38 27.41
CA ILE A 302 -11.75 -14.66 28.33
C ILE A 302 -11.44 -13.42 29.17
N VAL A 303 -11.40 -13.59 30.49
CA VAL A 303 -10.80 -12.63 31.43
C VAL A 303 -9.41 -13.10 31.86
N ARG A 304 -8.47 -12.17 31.95
CA ARG A 304 -7.11 -12.38 32.47
C ARG A 304 -6.83 -11.39 33.59
N PHE A 305 -6.52 -11.91 34.78
CA PHE A 305 -6.01 -11.18 35.93
C PHE A 305 -4.49 -11.33 36.01
N THR A 306 -3.78 -10.20 35.99
CA THR A 306 -2.32 -10.15 36.11
C THR A 306 -1.95 -9.59 37.50
N PRO A 307 -1.36 -10.39 38.40
CA PRO A 307 -0.86 -9.92 39.69
C PRO A 307 0.14 -8.75 39.55
N THR A 308 0.07 -7.75 40.43
CA THR A 308 0.98 -6.59 40.42
C THR A 308 2.41 -6.96 40.84
N ASN A 309 2.53 -7.95 41.73
CA ASN A 309 3.80 -8.55 42.15
C ASN A 309 3.76 -10.05 41.85
N PRO A 310 4.91 -10.74 41.70
CA PRO A 310 4.95 -12.19 41.68
C PRO A 310 4.25 -12.81 42.89
N LEU A 311 3.58 -13.93 42.66
CA LEU A 311 2.97 -14.76 43.69
C LEU A 311 4.05 -15.33 44.64
N THR A 312 3.74 -15.52 45.91
CA THR A 312 4.68 -16.10 46.88
C THR A 312 4.89 -17.60 46.59
N PRO A 313 6.11 -18.14 46.81
CA PRO A 313 6.38 -19.57 46.62
C PRO A 313 5.61 -20.46 47.60
N ASN A 314 5.40 -21.74 47.27
CA ASN A 314 4.76 -22.74 48.14
C ASN A 314 3.42 -22.28 48.77
N THR A 315 2.66 -21.44 48.07
CA THR A 315 1.46 -20.78 48.57
C THR A 315 0.24 -21.29 47.81
N THR A 316 -0.81 -21.71 48.53
CA THR A 316 -2.09 -22.09 47.92
C THR A 316 -3.00 -20.87 47.79
N TYR A 317 -3.25 -20.47 46.55
CA TYR A 317 -4.18 -19.40 46.21
C TYR A 317 -5.58 -19.93 45.97
N ILE A 318 -6.58 -19.15 46.37
CA ILE A 318 -7.99 -19.38 46.02
C ILE A 318 -8.45 -18.25 45.10
N ALA A 319 -8.92 -18.60 43.91
CA ALA A 319 -9.56 -17.69 42.99
C ALA A 319 -11.08 -17.89 43.03
N THR A 320 -11.82 -16.78 42.96
CA THR A 320 -13.28 -16.78 43.05
C THR A 320 -13.86 -15.74 42.09
N ILE A 321 -14.73 -16.19 41.18
CA ILE A 321 -15.57 -15.32 40.36
C ILE A 321 -16.99 -15.41 40.92
N THR A 322 -17.56 -14.29 41.37
CA THR A 322 -18.83 -14.29 42.10
C THR A 322 -20.03 -14.09 41.18
N THR A 323 -21.20 -14.45 41.69
CA THR A 323 -22.55 -14.12 41.19
C THR A 323 -22.80 -12.63 40.89
N ALA A 324 -21.90 -11.71 41.25
CA ALA A 324 -21.96 -10.32 40.83
C ALA A 324 -21.53 -10.10 39.36
N VAL A 325 -20.77 -11.03 38.77
CA VAL A 325 -20.33 -11.00 37.37
C VAL A 325 -21.47 -11.44 36.43
N LYS A 326 -21.65 -10.71 35.33
CA LYS A 326 -22.79 -10.88 34.39
C LYS A 326 -22.37 -11.00 32.93
N ASN A 327 -23.24 -11.61 32.12
CA ASN A 327 -23.17 -11.49 30.65
C ASN A 327 -23.70 -10.11 30.18
N LEU A 328 -23.54 -9.82 28.88
CA LEU A 328 -24.04 -8.59 28.27
C LEU A 328 -25.59 -8.45 28.30
N ALA A 329 -26.32 -9.54 28.57
CA ALA A 329 -27.77 -9.52 28.79
C ALA A 329 -28.16 -9.32 30.28
N GLY A 330 -27.20 -8.95 31.14
CA GLY A 330 -27.44 -8.62 32.55
C GLY A 330 -27.64 -9.83 33.48
N VAL A 331 -27.48 -11.05 32.98
CA VAL A 331 -27.63 -12.32 33.71
C VAL A 331 -26.37 -12.62 34.50
N SER A 332 -26.50 -12.79 35.81
CA SER A 332 -25.43 -13.26 36.69
C SER A 332 -25.04 -14.71 36.40
N LEU A 333 -23.79 -15.08 36.74
CA LEU A 333 -23.41 -16.48 36.97
C LEU A 333 -24.44 -17.16 37.90
N ALA A 334 -24.74 -18.44 37.65
CA ALA A 334 -25.70 -19.20 38.46
C ALA A 334 -25.23 -19.51 39.90
N GLY A 335 -23.93 -19.34 40.17
CA GLY A 335 -23.29 -19.51 41.47
C GLY A 335 -21.85 -18.99 41.42
N ASP A 336 -21.24 -18.79 42.59
CA ASP A 336 -19.83 -18.38 42.67
C ASP A 336 -18.92 -19.53 42.18
N TYR A 337 -18.10 -19.26 41.17
CA TYR A 337 -17.13 -20.22 40.64
C TYR A 337 -15.80 -20.07 41.41
N ILE A 338 -15.44 -21.11 42.16
CA ILE A 338 -14.25 -21.14 43.02
C ILE A 338 -13.30 -22.21 42.54
N TRP A 339 -12.02 -21.87 42.39
CA TRP A 339 -10.94 -22.81 42.17
C TRP A 339 -9.72 -22.42 42.99
N LYS A 340 -8.80 -23.35 43.19
CA LYS A 340 -7.53 -23.12 43.88
C LYS A 340 -6.37 -23.69 43.09
N PHE A 341 -5.18 -23.18 43.36
CA PHE A 341 -3.92 -23.67 42.81
C PHE A 341 -2.78 -23.36 43.79
N SER A 342 -1.67 -24.09 43.69
CA SER A 342 -0.48 -23.88 44.52
C SER A 342 0.71 -23.48 43.67
N THR A 343 1.44 -22.45 44.09
CA THR A 343 2.74 -22.09 43.50
C THR A 343 3.82 -23.11 43.85
N GLY A 344 4.80 -23.25 42.96
CA GLY A 344 5.94 -24.15 43.20
C GLY A 344 6.89 -23.68 44.30
N SER A 345 7.79 -24.58 44.70
CA SER A 345 8.96 -24.22 45.50
C SER A 345 9.95 -23.39 44.70
N THR A 346 10.48 -22.33 45.29
CA THR A 346 11.70 -21.69 44.80
C THR A 346 12.92 -22.50 45.21
N VAL A 347 13.76 -22.81 44.23
CA VAL A 347 15.18 -23.10 44.48
C VAL A 347 15.88 -21.77 44.82
N ALA A 348 17.03 -21.84 45.50
CA ALA A 348 17.90 -20.69 45.68
C ALA A 348 18.95 -20.68 44.55
N PRO A 349 19.17 -19.56 43.84
CA PRO A 349 20.10 -19.52 42.73
C PRO A 349 21.53 -19.86 43.15
N THR A 350 22.22 -20.63 42.32
CA THR A 350 23.65 -20.97 42.48
C THR A 350 24.43 -20.56 41.23
N VAL A 351 25.66 -20.07 41.40
CA VAL A 351 26.59 -19.94 40.26
C VAL A 351 27.01 -21.35 39.82
N ILE A 352 26.88 -21.63 38.53
CA ILE A 352 27.24 -22.89 37.87
C ILE A 352 28.64 -22.81 37.24
N ALA A 353 28.97 -21.66 36.64
CA ALA A 353 30.25 -21.41 35.98
C ALA A 353 30.56 -19.92 35.98
N THR A 354 31.85 -19.57 35.90
CA THR A 354 32.35 -18.22 35.68
C THR A 354 33.31 -18.20 34.51
N GLU A 355 33.43 -17.06 33.83
CA GLU A 355 34.45 -16.83 32.80
C GLU A 355 35.13 -15.49 33.09
N PRO A 356 36.40 -15.45 33.50
CA PRO A 356 37.31 -16.59 33.66
C PRO A 356 36.85 -17.57 34.76
N GLU A 357 37.30 -18.83 34.63
CA GLU A 357 37.22 -19.84 35.70
C GLU A 357 38.03 -19.40 36.94
N ASP A 358 37.79 -20.05 38.09
CA ASP A 358 38.55 -19.76 39.31
C ASP A 358 40.02 -20.20 39.18
N GLU A 359 40.92 -19.38 39.71
CA GLU A 359 42.39 -19.46 39.57
C GLU A 359 42.92 -19.37 38.12
N ALA A 360 42.12 -18.93 37.15
CA ALA A 360 42.54 -18.78 35.76
C ALA A 360 43.73 -17.80 35.60
N ILE A 361 44.73 -18.21 34.82
CA ILE A 361 45.93 -17.44 34.48
C ILE A 361 45.91 -16.93 33.03
N ASP A 362 46.82 -16.01 32.72
CA ASP A 362 47.01 -15.41 31.39
C ASP A 362 45.75 -14.79 30.75
N VAL A 363 44.84 -14.28 31.59
CA VAL A 363 43.57 -13.68 31.16
C VAL A 363 43.82 -12.39 30.34
N PRO A 364 43.13 -12.22 29.18
CA PRO A 364 43.21 -11.01 28.34
C PRO A 364 42.80 -9.73 29.08
N LEU A 365 43.38 -8.58 28.72
CA LEU A 365 43.09 -7.31 29.42
C LEU A 365 41.69 -6.77 29.09
N ASN A 366 41.06 -7.20 28.00
CA ASN A 366 39.70 -6.86 27.62
C ASN A 366 38.63 -7.86 28.11
N GLN A 367 38.98 -8.77 29.02
CA GLN A 367 38.09 -9.83 29.49
C GLN A 367 36.74 -9.29 29.96
N ILE A 368 35.65 -9.81 29.37
CA ILE A 368 34.31 -9.68 29.91
C ILE A 368 34.16 -10.75 30.99
N ILE A 369 33.84 -10.32 32.21
CA ILE A 369 33.81 -11.20 33.39
C ILE A 369 32.37 -11.68 33.55
N THR A 370 32.12 -12.97 33.36
CA THR A 370 30.77 -13.54 33.37
C THR A 370 30.53 -14.49 34.53
N ALA A 371 29.25 -14.61 34.92
CA ALA A 371 28.78 -15.66 35.81
C ALA A 371 27.46 -16.24 35.27
N THR A 372 27.42 -17.56 35.15
CA THR A 372 26.24 -18.33 34.75
C THR A 372 25.56 -18.88 35.99
N PHE A 373 24.27 -18.61 36.15
CA PHE A 373 23.46 -19.07 37.29
C PHE A 373 22.59 -20.28 36.92
N SER A 374 22.08 -20.98 37.95
CA SER A 374 21.14 -22.10 37.81
C SER A 374 19.75 -21.72 37.30
N GLU A 375 19.45 -20.43 37.27
CA GLU A 375 18.16 -19.86 36.87
C GLU A 375 18.36 -18.41 36.40
N VAL A 376 17.32 -17.82 35.80
CA VAL A 376 17.33 -16.40 35.43
C VAL A 376 17.40 -15.52 36.67
N MET A 377 18.22 -14.46 36.63
CA MET A 377 18.43 -13.55 37.77
C MET A 377 17.65 -12.25 37.61
N ASN A 378 17.40 -11.53 38.71
CA ASN A 378 16.73 -10.23 38.71
C ASN A 378 17.76 -9.10 38.47
N PRO A 379 17.75 -8.43 37.30
CA PRO A 379 18.75 -7.42 36.94
C PRO A 379 18.83 -6.25 37.95
N ALA A 380 17.69 -5.88 38.56
CA ALA A 380 17.65 -4.79 39.54
C ALA A 380 18.37 -5.08 40.86
N THR A 381 18.82 -6.33 41.07
CA THR A 381 19.60 -6.75 42.25
C THR A 381 21.10 -6.92 41.96
N ILE A 382 21.51 -6.74 40.70
CA ILE A 382 22.89 -6.92 40.23
C ILE A 382 23.45 -5.52 39.91
N THR A 383 24.36 -5.07 40.77
CA THR A 383 24.96 -3.74 40.74
C THR A 383 26.44 -3.82 41.12
N SER A 384 27.19 -2.71 41.02
CA SER A 384 28.59 -2.60 41.47
C SER A 384 28.81 -2.78 42.98
N THR A 385 27.74 -3.02 43.76
CA THR A 385 27.80 -3.38 45.19
C THR A 385 27.35 -4.81 45.48
N SER A 386 26.92 -5.57 44.47
CA SER A 386 26.42 -6.95 44.61
C SER A 386 27.03 -7.94 43.60
N PHE A 387 27.58 -7.46 42.49
CA PHE A 387 28.63 -8.13 41.72
C PHE A 387 29.82 -7.15 41.68
N ILE A 388 30.87 -7.48 42.43
CA ILE A 388 32.06 -6.66 42.64
C ILE A 388 33.23 -7.32 41.93
N VAL A 389 34.05 -6.54 41.23
CA VAL A 389 35.38 -6.94 40.73
C VAL A 389 36.41 -6.02 41.34
N ASN A 390 37.50 -6.55 41.91
CA ASN A 390 38.49 -5.81 42.67
C ASN A 390 39.92 -6.30 42.37
N ASN A 391 40.90 -5.39 42.24
CA ASN A 391 42.29 -5.70 41.89
C ASN A 391 43.24 -5.84 43.11
N GLY A 392 42.69 -6.09 44.30
CA GLY A 392 43.40 -6.05 45.58
C GLY A 392 43.57 -4.65 46.19
N THR A 393 43.26 -3.57 45.46
CA THR A 393 43.39 -2.17 45.93
C THR A 393 42.14 -1.32 45.73
N SER A 394 41.38 -1.54 44.66
CA SER A 394 40.18 -0.80 44.30
C SER A 394 39.17 -1.67 43.55
N ASN A 395 37.89 -1.27 43.61
CA ASN A 395 36.85 -1.86 42.78
C ASN A 395 36.97 -1.33 41.35
N ILE A 396 36.76 -2.21 40.38
CA ILE A 396 36.75 -1.89 38.96
C ILE A 396 35.37 -1.38 38.56
N ASN A 397 35.34 -0.26 37.84
CA ASN A 397 34.11 0.25 37.25
C ASN A 397 33.85 -0.45 35.92
N GLY A 398 32.60 -0.87 35.72
CA GLY A 398 32.14 -1.56 34.51
C GLY A 398 30.63 -1.42 34.34
N SER A 399 30.10 -2.04 33.30
CA SER A 399 28.68 -2.11 32.98
C SER A 399 28.18 -3.57 33.02
N PHE A 400 26.88 -3.76 33.28
CA PHE A 400 26.26 -5.09 33.33
C PHE A 400 25.34 -5.30 32.12
N SER A 401 25.41 -6.49 31.54
CA SER A 401 24.43 -7.00 30.57
C SER A 401 24.01 -8.42 30.93
N PHE A 402 22.87 -8.85 30.38
CA PHE A 402 22.15 -10.05 30.84
C PHE A 402 21.72 -10.88 29.64
N ASN A 403 22.05 -12.17 29.65
CA ASN A 403 21.65 -13.14 28.64
C ASN A 403 21.04 -14.38 29.33
N GLY A 404 19.73 -14.30 29.61
CA GLY A 404 19.01 -15.34 30.35
C GLY A 404 19.53 -15.53 31.78
N ALA A 405 20.20 -16.65 32.03
CA ALA A 405 20.84 -16.96 33.31
C ALA A 405 22.32 -16.53 33.37
N VAL A 406 22.88 -15.97 32.30
CA VAL A 406 24.25 -15.44 32.25
C VAL A 406 24.25 -13.94 32.53
N VAL A 407 25.13 -13.52 33.43
CA VAL A 407 25.39 -12.12 33.77
C VAL A 407 26.79 -11.78 33.28
N LEU A 408 26.93 -10.70 32.51
CA LEU A 408 28.19 -10.25 31.93
C LEU A 408 28.56 -8.88 32.51
N PHE A 409 29.73 -8.77 33.14
CA PHE A 409 30.33 -7.52 33.57
C PHE A 409 31.44 -7.12 32.60
N THR A 410 31.26 -5.99 31.92
CA THR A 410 32.25 -5.42 31.00
C THR A 410 32.98 -4.26 31.68
N PRO A 411 34.29 -4.38 31.98
CA PRO A 411 35.08 -3.27 32.52
C PRO A 411 35.05 -2.02 31.63
N ASN A 412 34.98 -0.83 32.23
CA ASN A 412 34.95 0.45 31.47
C ASN A 412 36.31 0.84 30.88
N ASN A 413 37.39 0.19 31.33
CA ASN A 413 38.75 0.30 30.81
C ASN A 413 39.37 -1.11 30.83
N PRO A 414 40.37 -1.42 29.99
CA PRO A 414 41.11 -2.67 30.09
C PRO A 414 41.64 -2.92 31.51
N LEU A 415 41.64 -4.19 31.89
CA LEU A 415 42.28 -4.69 33.10
C LEU A 415 43.79 -4.41 33.05
N THR A 416 44.42 -4.30 34.21
CA THR A 416 45.85 -4.02 34.34
C THR A 416 46.65 -5.30 34.07
N LEU A 417 47.78 -5.20 33.37
CA LEU A 417 48.70 -6.32 33.09
C LEU A 417 49.21 -6.98 34.39
N ASN A 418 49.49 -8.29 34.38
CA ASN A 418 50.11 -9.03 35.49
C ASN A 418 49.47 -8.72 36.87
N THR A 419 48.15 -8.71 36.93
CA THR A 419 47.36 -8.27 38.09
C THR A 419 46.35 -9.33 38.49
N ILE A 420 46.29 -9.66 39.79
CA ILE A 420 45.31 -10.58 40.35
C ILE A 420 44.01 -9.83 40.63
N TYR A 421 42.92 -10.35 40.06
CA TYR A 421 41.56 -9.89 40.30
C TYR A 421 40.83 -10.86 41.23
N THR A 422 39.96 -10.33 42.07
CA THR A 422 38.96 -11.09 42.83
C THR A 422 37.58 -10.57 42.43
N ALA A 423 36.70 -11.49 42.04
CA ALA A 423 35.31 -11.20 41.73
C ALA A 423 34.40 -11.84 42.80
N THR A 424 33.37 -11.10 43.21
CA THR A 424 32.46 -11.48 44.30
C THR A 424 31.02 -11.16 43.91
N ILE A 425 30.15 -12.17 43.92
CA ILE A 425 28.70 -12.03 43.83
C ILE A 425 28.14 -12.21 45.24
N THR A 426 27.39 -11.24 45.75
CA THR A 426 26.91 -11.25 47.15
C THR A 426 25.48 -11.77 47.27
N THR A 427 25.13 -12.20 48.48
CA THR A 427 23.77 -12.55 48.95
C THR A 427 22.70 -11.46 48.75
N ALA A 428 23.07 -10.26 48.27
CA ALA A 428 22.12 -9.25 47.81
C ALA A 428 21.50 -9.58 46.42
N VAL A 429 22.19 -10.39 45.61
CA VAL A 429 21.75 -10.84 44.27
C VAL A 429 20.65 -11.90 44.39
N LYS A 430 19.57 -11.73 43.60
CA LYS A 430 18.34 -12.54 43.70
C LYS A 430 17.82 -13.01 42.33
N ASN A 431 17.02 -14.07 42.34
CA ASN A 431 16.15 -14.44 41.21
C ASN A 431 14.90 -13.53 41.14
N PRO A 432 14.09 -13.57 40.05
CA PRO A 432 12.81 -12.86 39.96
C PRO A 432 11.77 -13.25 41.03
N ALA A 433 11.95 -14.37 41.72
CA ALA A 433 11.13 -14.76 42.87
C ALA A 433 11.52 -14.04 44.18
N GLY A 434 12.60 -13.24 44.17
CA GLY A 434 13.09 -12.49 45.33
C GLY A 434 13.99 -13.28 46.28
N VAL A 435 14.34 -14.52 45.93
CA VAL A 435 15.22 -15.42 46.69
C VAL A 435 16.68 -15.12 46.34
N SER A 436 17.50 -14.91 47.38
CA SER A 436 18.93 -14.64 47.25
C SER A 436 19.72 -15.91 46.92
N ILE A 437 20.94 -15.74 46.37
CA ILE A 437 21.96 -16.78 46.43
C ILE A 437 22.25 -17.14 47.91
N ALA A 438 22.62 -18.39 48.19
CA ALA A 438 22.70 -18.90 49.56
C ALA A 438 23.90 -18.37 50.39
N ASN A 439 25.02 -18.09 49.73
CA ASN A 439 26.23 -17.49 50.30
C ASN A 439 26.87 -16.58 49.24
N ASP A 440 27.75 -15.67 49.64
CA ASP A 440 28.56 -14.90 48.69
C ASP A 440 29.47 -15.87 47.90
N TYR A 441 29.46 -15.76 46.58
CA TYR A 441 30.30 -16.54 45.67
C TYR A 441 31.52 -15.72 45.26
N ILE A 442 32.73 -16.24 45.49
CA ILE A 442 33.99 -15.53 45.30
C ILE A 442 34.92 -16.40 44.45
N TRP A 443 35.51 -15.80 43.41
CA TRP A 443 36.54 -16.42 42.57
C TRP A 443 37.63 -15.42 42.21
N LYS A 444 38.74 -15.91 41.66
CA LYS A 444 39.92 -15.12 41.30
C LYS A 444 40.43 -15.52 39.93
N PHE A 445 41.14 -14.59 39.31
CA PHE A 445 41.92 -14.84 38.10
C PHE A 445 43.07 -13.82 38.02
N SER A 446 44.07 -14.07 37.17
CA SER A 446 45.18 -13.15 36.93
C SER A 446 45.35 -12.85 35.45
N THR A 447 45.49 -11.57 35.12
CA THR A 447 45.84 -11.12 33.77
C THR A 447 47.28 -11.48 33.42
N GLY A 448 47.50 -11.82 32.15
CA GLY A 448 48.77 -12.39 31.71
C GLY A 448 49.91 -11.41 31.47
N VAL A 449 50.97 -11.96 30.87
CA VAL A 449 52.00 -11.22 30.15
C VAL A 449 51.77 -11.38 28.64
N SER A 450 50.97 -10.47 28.07
CA SER A 450 50.70 -10.44 26.63
C SER A 450 51.99 -10.23 25.82
N LEU A 451 52.06 -10.88 24.66
CA LEU A 451 53.10 -10.68 23.65
C LEU A 451 52.70 -9.53 22.70
N ALA A 452 53.58 -9.18 21.78
CA ALA A 452 53.23 -8.29 20.67
C ALA A 452 52.43 -9.06 19.60
N PRO A 453 51.37 -8.47 19.01
CA PRO A 453 50.65 -9.06 17.90
C PRO A 453 51.52 -9.12 16.64
N THR A 454 51.28 -10.14 15.82
CA THR A 454 51.92 -10.32 14.51
C THR A 454 50.88 -10.52 13.42
N VAL A 455 51.19 -10.12 12.18
CA VAL A 455 50.35 -10.43 11.01
C VAL A 455 50.71 -11.85 10.53
N ILE A 456 49.70 -12.72 10.45
CA ILE A 456 49.83 -14.11 9.99
C ILE A 456 49.73 -14.19 8.46
N SER A 457 48.82 -13.43 7.87
CA SER A 457 48.56 -13.44 6.42
C SER A 457 47.85 -12.17 5.96
N THR A 458 47.98 -11.85 4.67
CA THR A 458 47.24 -10.79 4.00
C THR A 458 46.53 -11.33 2.75
N ASP A 459 45.48 -10.63 2.34
CA ASP A 459 44.81 -10.84 1.04
C ASP A 459 44.50 -9.46 0.42
N PRO A 460 45.17 -9.02 -0.67
CA PRO A 460 46.20 -9.73 -1.45
C PRO A 460 47.44 -10.13 -0.65
N GLN A 461 48.09 -11.20 -1.09
CA GLN A 461 49.40 -11.63 -0.61
C GLN A 461 50.50 -10.69 -1.13
N ASP A 462 51.65 -10.67 -0.46
CA ASP A 462 52.78 -9.86 -0.88
C ASP A 462 53.29 -10.25 -2.28
N ASN A 463 53.40 -9.27 -3.17
CA ASN A 463 53.68 -9.38 -4.60
C ASN A 463 52.58 -10.05 -5.46
N ASP A 464 51.33 -10.11 -4.98
CA ASP A 464 50.21 -10.57 -5.83
C ASP A 464 50.05 -9.70 -7.08
N THR A 465 49.61 -10.31 -8.19
CA THR A 465 49.41 -9.63 -9.48
C THR A 465 48.05 -9.92 -10.07
N ASN A 466 47.56 -9.01 -10.91
CA ASN A 466 46.20 -9.05 -11.48
C ASN A 466 45.09 -8.94 -10.42
N VAL A 467 45.36 -8.24 -9.32
CA VAL A 467 44.38 -7.99 -8.26
C VAL A 467 43.18 -7.20 -8.81
N PRO A 468 41.92 -7.62 -8.55
CA PRO A 468 40.73 -6.89 -8.99
C PRO A 468 40.68 -5.45 -8.49
N LEU A 469 40.17 -4.52 -9.31
CA LEU A 469 40.14 -3.10 -8.98
C LEU A 469 39.25 -2.79 -7.75
N ASN A 470 38.26 -3.62 -7.50
CA ASN A 470 37.32 -3.56 -6.38
C ASN A 470 37.76 -4.39 -5.15
N LYS A 471 39.04 -4.78 -5.06
CA LYS A 471 39.54 -5.65 -3.99
C LYS A 471 39.44 -4.98 -2.61
N VAL A 472 38.71 -5.65 -1.70
CA VAL A 472 38.86 -5.45 -0.25
C VAL A 472 40.18 -6.09 0.18
N ILE A 473 40.98 -5.34 0.93
CA ILE A 473 42.27 -5.79 1.45
C ILE A 473 42.05 -6.32 2.86
N ILE A 474 42.66 -7.45 3.23
CA ILE A 474 42.49 -8.10 4.53
C ILE A 474 43.86 -8.36 5.17
N ALA A 475 43.97 -8.19 6.49
CA ALA A 475 45.09 -8.70 7.27
C ALA A 475 44.57 -9.54 8.46
N THR A 476 45.11 -10.75 8.59
CA THR A 476 44.83 -11.69 9.69
C THR A 476 45.92 -11.57 10.75
N PHE A 477 45.56 -11.34 12.00
CA PHE A 477 46.49 -11.19 13.11
C PHE A 477 46.61 -12.46 13.98
N SER A 478 47.66 -12.55 14.79
CA SER A 478 47.87 -13.63 15.77
C SER A 478 46.91 -13.60 16.96
N GLU A 479 46.22 -12.48 17.18
CA GLU A 479 45.25 -12.26 18.25
C GLU A 479 44.28 -11.12 17.85
N ILE A 480 43.28 -10.85 18.68
CA ILE A 480 42.29 -9.80 18.42
C ILE A 480 42.93 -8.42 18.62
N MET A 481 42.90 -7.60 17.56
CA MET A 481 43.41 -6.22 17.58
C MET A 481 42.40 -5.24 18.17
N ASN A 482 42.90 -4.14 18.75
CA ASN A 482 42.08 -3.09 19.35
C ASN A 482 41.55 -2.12 18.26
N PRO A 483 40.23 -2.09 17.98
CA PRO A 483 39.67 -1.28 16.89
C PRO A 483 39.85 0.22 17.04
N ALA A 484 40.11 0.72 18.26
CA ALA A 484 40.43 2.14 18.46
C ALA A 484 41.84 2.52 17.95
N THR A 485 42.74 1.53 17.81
CA THR A 485 44.14 1.75 17.46
C THR A 485 44.48 1.45 16.00
N ILE A 486 43.62 0.73 15.27
CA ILE A 486 43.73 0.57 13.81
C ILE A 486 42.86 1.63 13.13
N ASN A 487 43.52 2.63 12.53
CA ASN A 487 42.89 3.78 11.90
C ASN A 487 43.87 4.44 10.90
N VAL A 488 43.51 5.60 10.34
CA VAL A 488 44.27 6.31 9.29
C VAL A 488 45.68 6.83 9.69
N SER A 489 46.11 6.70 10.95
CA SER A 489 47.50 6.95 11.36
C SER A 489 48.31 5.69 11.64
N THR A 490 47.69 4.51 11.55
CA THR A 490 48.30 3.20 11.85
C THR A 490 48.08 2.15 10.77
N PHE A 491 47.23 2.45 9.79
CA PHE A 491 47.19 1.80 8.48
C PHE A 491 47.24 2.84 7.37
N SER A 492 47.98 2.55 6.30
CA SER A 492 47.95 3.30 5.05
C SER A 492 47.98 2.39 3.83
N LEU A 493 47.42 2.88 2.72
CA LEU A 493 47.46 2.25 1.40
C LEU A 493 47.95 3.30 0.41
N MET A 494 49.02 3.02 -0.32
CA MET A 494 49.77 4.02 -1.08
C MET A 494 49.87 3.63 -2.56
N ASN A 495 49.46 4.54 -3.45
CA ASN A 495 49.89 4.55 -4.85
C ASN A 495 51.16 5.41 -4.93
N GLY A 496 52.33 4.79 -4.74
CA GLY A 496 53.60 5.48 -4.63
C GLY A 496 53.61 6.47 -3.45
N THR A 497 53.45 7.76 -3.75
CA THR A 497 53.37 8.84 -2.73
C THR A 497 51.95 9.34 -2.43
N THR A 498 50.93 8.82 -3.12
CA THR A 498 49.52 9.21 -2.93
C THR A 498 48.79 8.23 -2.03
N ASN A 499 48.28 8.68 -0.88
CA ASN A 499 47.47 7.85 0.01
C ASN A 499 46.05 7.62 -0.55
N VAL A 500 45.66 6.35 -0.64
CA VAL A 500 44.31 5.88 -0.93
C VAL A 500 43.50 5.84 0.37
N PRO A 501 42.37 6.54 0.50
CA PRO A 501 41.53 6.41 1.68
C PRO A 501 40.84 5.04 1.72
N VAL A 502 40.73 4.45 2.91
CA VAL A 502 40.01 3.21 3.17
C VAL A 502 38.98 3.38 4.30
N SER A 503 37.96 2.54 4.32
CA SER A 503 37.18 2.23 5.53
C SER A 503 37.69 0.95 6.20
N PHE A 504 37.35 0.77 7.47
CA PHE A 504 37.81 -0.33 8.33
C PHE A 504 36.62 -1.18 8.78
N ASP A 505 36.78 -2.50 8.77
CA ASP A 505 35.85 -3.46 9.40
C ASP A 505 36.63 -4.56 10.15
N PHE A 506 36.03 -5.15 11.18
CA PHE A 506 36.72 -5.98 12.18
C PHE A 506 35.95 -7.29 12.45
N ASN A 507 36.55 -8.42 12.11
CA ASN A 507 35.94 -9.75 12.26
C ASN A 507 36.88 -10.70 13.02
N GLY A 508 36.83 -10.64 14.36
CA GLY A 508 37.67 -11.47 15.22
C GLY A 508 39.15 -11.10 15.13
N VAL A 509 39.95 -11.92 14.45
CA VAL A 509 41.38 -11.67 14.19
C VAL A 509 41.65 -11.08 12.80
N ASP A 510 40.63 -11.01 11.94
CA ASP A 510 40.74 -10.39 10.61
C ASP A 510 40.32 -8.92 10.67
N VAL A 511 41.11 -8.06 10.02
CA VAL A 511 40.78 -6.65 9.78
C VAL A 511 40.71 -6.42 8.27
N SER A 512 39.59 -5.85 7.82
CA SER A 512 39.33 -5.53 6.42
C SER A 512 39.47 -4.03 6.17
N PHE A 513 40.21 -3.69 5.11
CA PHE A 513 40.48 -2.34 4.64
C PHE A 513 39.85 -2.20 3.24
N THR A 514 38.75 -1.46 3.14
CA THR A 514 38.03 -1.29 1.86
C THR A 514 38.37 0.07 1.25
N PRO A 515 39.01 0.12 0.06
CA PRO A 515 39.24 1.37 -0.66
C PRO A 515 37.92 2.15 -0.91
N VAL A 516 37.90 3.45 -0.61
CA VAL A 516 36.67 4.27 -0.78
C VAL A 516 36.29 4.49 -2.24
N SER A 517 37.26 4.34 -3.14
CA SER A 517 37.11 4.24 -4.58
C SER A 517 37.88 3.01 -5.06
N PRO A 518 37.43 2.32 -6.12
CA PRO A 518 38.20 1.25 -6.74
C PRO A 518 39.62 1.68 -7.12
N LEU A 519 40.53 0.72 -7.06
CA LEU A 519 41.94 0.88 -7.35
C LEU A 519 42.16 1.08 -8.86
N LEU A 520 43.18 1.87 -9.20
CA LEU A 520 43.57 2.14 -10.58
C LEU A 520 44.20 0.88 -11.19
N ALA A 521 43.99 0.69 -12.50
CA ALA A 521 44.41 -0.51 -13.21
C ALA A 521 45.91 -0.50 -13.59
N GLY A 522 46.58 -1.64 -13.44
CA GLY A 522 48.01 -1.81 -13.73
C GLY A 522 48.95 -1.08 -12.75
N ILE A 523 48.48 -0.77 -11.55
CA ILE A 523 49.22 -0.03 -10.51
C ILE A 523 49.63 -0.97 -9.38
N THR A 524 50.89 -0.85 -8.94
CA THR A 524 51.37 -1.44 -7.70
C THR A 524 51.01 -0.53 -6.51
N TYR A 525 50.38 -1.11 -5.51
CA TYR A 525 50.01 -0.47 -4.25
C TYR A 525 50.84 -1.03 -3.11
N THR A 526 51.35 -0.16 -2.24
CA THR A 526 52.05 -0.51 -1.00
C THR A 526 51.06 -0.35 0.16
N ALA A 527 50.89 -1.36 0.99
CA ALA A 527 50.08 -1.30 2.21
C ALA A 527 50.97 -1.43 3.45
N THR A 528 50.67 -0.65 4.49
CA THR A 528 51.46 -0.59 5.73
C THR A 528 50.54 -0.64 6.95
N ILE A 529 50.84 -1.51 7.92
CA ILE A 529 50.30 -1.48 9.28
C ILE A 529 51.46 -1.12 10.22
N THR A 530 51.32 -0.07 11.03
CA THR A 530 52.42 0.40 11.89
C THR A 530 52.40 -0.21 13.29
N THR A 531 53.54 -0.16 13.98
CA THR A 531 53.72 -0.40 15.42
C THR A 531 52.72 0.35 16.34
N GLY A 532 52.01 1.37 15.83
CA GLY A 532 50.92 2.04 16.54
C GLY A 532 49.60 1.26 16.59
N ALA A 533 49.42 0.23 15.75
CA ALA A 533 48.29 -0.70 15.84
C ALA A 533 48.53 -1.71 16.97
N GLN A 534 47.61 -1.79 17.93
CA GLN A 534 47.79 -2.53 19.18
C GLN A 534 46.80 -3.69 19.33
N ASN A 535 47.19 -4.72 20.06
CA ASN A 535 46.28 -5.74 20.55
C ASN A 535 45.37 -5.20 21.68
N MET A 536 44.43 -6.02 22.13
CA MET A 536 43.54 -5.66 23.25
C MET A 536 44.25 -5.45 24.60
N ALA A 537 45.54 -5.80 24.71
CA ALA A 537 46.38 -5.50 25.87
C ALA A 537 47.13 -4.14 25.77
N GLY A 538 47.00 -3.42 24.65
CA GLY A 538 47.69 -2.16 24.40
C GLY A 538 49.15 -2.30 23.95
N ILE A 539 49.56 -3.50 23.53
CA ILE A 539 50.89 -3.78 22.98
C ILE A 539 50.82 -3.67 21.45
N GLY A 540 51.70 -2.85 20.87
CA GLY A 540 51.84 -2.68 19.42
C GLY A 540 52.56 -3.85 18.76
N LEU A 541 52.50 -3.94 17.42
CA LEU A 541 53.43 -4.81 16.68
C LEU A 541 54.90 -4.47 17.02
N GLU A 542 55.80 -5.45 16.90
CA GLU A 542 57.23 -5.22 17.18
C GLU A 542 57.90 -4.29 16.16
N GLU A 543 57.47 -4.37 14.89
CA GLU A 543 57.93 -3.57 13.75
C GLU A 543 56.74 -3.27 12.82
N ASP A 544 56.88 -2.28 11.93
CA ASP A 544 55.87 -1.96 10.92
C ASP A 544 55.77 -3.10 9.87
N TYR A 545 54.56 -3.59 9.60
CA TYR A 545 54.30 -4.63 8.59
C TYR A 545 53.95 -3.99 7.25
N VAL A 546 54.70 -4.30 6.18
CA VAL A 546 54.56 -3.71 4.84
C VAL A 546 54.48 -4.81 3.79
N TRP A 547 53.56 -4.66 2.83
CA TRP A 547 53.45 -5.55 1.66
C TRP A 547 53.00 -4.78 0.41
N GLU A 548 53.26 -5.34 -0.77
CA GLU A 548 52.86 -4.74 -2.06
C GLU A 548 51.97 -5.68 -2.87
N PHE A 549 51.12 -5.13 -3.74
CA PHE A 549 50.37 -5.91 -4.73
C PHE A 549 50.06 -5.08 -5.98
N THR A 550 49.89 -5.73 -7.13
CA THR A 550 49.66 -5.07 -8.42
C THR A 550 48.28 -5.40 -8.98
N THR A 551 47.50 -4.37 -9.29
CA THR A 551 46.15 -4.53 -9.87
C THR A 551 46.18 -5.10 -11.29
N ALA A 552 45.06 -5.66 -11.73
CA ALA A 552 44.84 -6.03 -13.11
C ALA A 552 45.04 -4.82 -14.04
N ASN A 553 45.68 -5.05 -15.19
CA ASN A 553 45.83 -4.03 -16.23
C ASN A 553 44.48 -3.52 -16.72
N ALA A 554 44.46 -2.30 -17.27
CA ALA A 554 43.26 -1.78 -17.93
C ALA A 554 42.81 -2.76 -19.02
N SER A 555 41.58 -3.26 -18.93
CA SER A 555 41.06 -4.25 -19.88
C SER A 555 40.98 -3.61 -21.26
N THR A 556 41.62 -4.25 -22.24
CA THR A 556 41.58 -3.80 -23.64
C THR A 556 40.14 -3.74 -24.14
N LEU A 557 39.78 -2.67 -24.84
CA LEU A 557 38.47 -2.53 -25.47
C LEU A 557 38.18 -3.74 -26.38
N PRO A 558 37.03 -4.42 -26.22
CA PRO A 558 36.63 -5.52 -27.09
C PRO A 558 36.55 -5.08 -28.55
N ASP A 559 37.07 -5.90 -29.47
CA ASP A 559 36.87 -5.67 -30.90
C ASP A 559 35.39 -5.87 -31.26
N ILE A 560 34.86 -4.91 -32.01
CA ILE A 560 33.46 -4.79 -32.42
C ILE A 560 33.31 -4.95 -33.95
N GLY A 561 34.41 -5.13 -34.69
CA GLY A 561 34.40 -5.47 -36.12
C GLY A 561 33.44 -4.62 -36.97
N THR A 562 32.73 -5.28 -37.90
CA THR A 562 31.73 -4.65 -38.78
C THR A 562 30.37 -4.42 -38.12
N ILE A 563 30.06 -5.04 -36.96
CA ILE A 563 28.83 -4.70 -36.23
C ILE A 563 28.88 -3.29 -35.63
N SER A 564 30.07 -2.65 -35.61
CA SER A 564 30.23 -1.22 -35.31
C SER A 564 29.36 -0.30 -36.19
N GLU A 565 29.13 -0.65 -37.47
CA GLU A 565 28.35 0.17 -38.41
C GLU A 565 26.84 0.18 -38.11
N PHE A 566 26.37 -0.65 -37.16
CA PHE A 566 24.95 -0.94 -36.93
C PHE A 566 24.42 -0.39 -35.60
N GLY A 567 23.30 0.32 -35.65
CA GLY A 567 22.55 0.71 -34.45
C GLY A 567 21.55 -0.35 -33.99
N GLY A 568 21.04 -1.17 -34.91
CA GLY A 568 20.12 -2.26 -34.61
C GLY A 568 20.41 -3.51 -35.45
N PHE A 569 20.48 -4.68 -34.81
CA PHE A 569 20.73 -5.93 -35.54
C PHE A 569 19.81 -7.07 -35.09
N GLY A 570 19.00 -7.61 -36.01
CA GLY A 570 17.90 -8.54 -35.74
C GLY A 570 18.19 -9.99 -36.14
N GLY A 571 19.34 -10.53 -35.72
CA GLY A 571 19.73 -11.93 -35.86
C GLY A 571 19.37 -12.56 -37.21
N ASN A 572 18.53 -13.60 -37.17
CA ASN A 572 17.88 -14.25 -38.31
C ASN A 572 16.35 -14.00 -38.37
N SER A 573 15.82 -13.14 -37.50
CA SER A 573 14.38 -12.97 -37.26
C SER A 573 13.83 -11.59 -37.63
N GLY A 574 14.69 -10.63 -37.99
CA GLY A 574 14.29 -9.32 -38.52
C GLY A 574 14.17 -8.20 -37.49
N LEU A 575 13.65 -7.06 -37.92
CA LEU A 575 13.46 -5.87 -37.07
C LEU A 575 12.08 -5.26 -37.27
N THR A 576 11.42 -4.84 -36.20
CA THR A 576 10.08 -4.25 -36.27
C THR A 576 10.04 -2.90 -35.55
N ASN A 577 9.75 -1.85 -36.30
CA ASN A 577 9.36 -0.56 -35.76
C ASN A 577 7.83 -0.39 -35.79
N GLN A 578 7.24 0.07 -34.70
CA GLN A 578 5.80 0.42 -34.61
C GLN A 578 5.55 1.91 -34.27
N GLY A 579 6.56 2.78 -34.37
CA GLY A 579 6.46 4.21 -34.11
C GLY A 579 6.78 5.11 -35.30
N LEU A 580 6.29 6.34 -35.26
CA LEU A 580 6.59 7.39 -36.25
C LEU A 580 7.90 8.14 -35.95
N ASN A 581 8.35 8.13 -34.70
CA ASN A 581 9.51 8.90 -34.23
C ASN A 581 10.73 8.01 -33.96
N SER A 582 10.88 6.88 -34.66
CA SER A 582 12.05 6.02 -34.52
C SER A 582 13.15 6.45 -35.49
N VAL A 583 14.38 6.61 -35.02
CA VAL A 583 15.51 7.10 -35.84
C VAL A 583 16.79 6.38 -35.43
N ILE A 584 17.54 5.87 -36.42
CA ILE A 584 18.89 5.33 -36.24
C ILE A 584 19.86 6.35 -36.82
N ASN A 585 20.58 7.06 -35.95
CA ASN A 585 21.57 8.09 -36.29
C ASN A 585 22.97 7.49 -36.36
N ASN A 586 23.75 7.90 -37.37
CA ASN A 586 25.15 7.53 -37.58
C ASN A 586 25.43 6.04 -37.82
N GLY A 587 24.41 5.22 -38.09
CA GLY A 587 24.59 3.81 -38.46
C GLY A 587 23.37 3.18 -39.12
N GLY A 588 23.54 1.94 -39.58
CA GLY A 588 22.52 1.16 -40.28
C GLY A 588 21.71 0.24 -39.37
N ILE A 589 20.84 -0.57 -39.97
CA ILE A 589 20.26 -1.77 -39.33
C ILE A 589 20.50 -3.01 -40.19
N GLY A 590 20.64 -4.17 -39.54
CA GLY A 590 21.07 -5.40 -40.22
C GLY A 590 20.34 -6.65 -39.75
N THR A 591 20.14 -7.61 -40.64
CA THR A 591 19.66 -8.95 -40.29
C THR A 591 20.01 -9.96 -41.37
N THR A 592 20.23 -11.21 -40.96
CA THR A 592 20.32 -12.36 -41.89
C THR A 592 18.94 -12.88 -42.33
N ALA A 593 17.86 -12.31 -41.80
CA ALA A 593 16.49 -12.55 -42.24
C ALA A 593 16.23 -11.99 -43.66
N ALA A 594 15.19 -12.53 -44.32
CA ALA A 594 14.62 -11.93 -45.52
C ALA A 594 14.11 -10.51 -45.24
N SER A 595 14.29 -9.60 -46.19
CA SER A 595 13.84 -8.19 -46.14
C SER A 595 12.39 -8.00 -45.68
N THR A 596 11.51 -8.95 -45.99
CA THR A 596 10.09 -8.97 -45.58
C THR A 596 9.87 -9.10 -44.06
N LEU A 597 10.93 -9.37 -43.29
CA LEU A 597 10.94 -9.39 -41.83
C LEU A 597 11.55 -8.12 -41.22
N VAL A 598 11.91 -7.13 -42.05
CA VAL A 598 12.13 -5.74 -41.60
C VAL A 598 10.87 -4.92 -41.91
N THR A 599 10.30 -4.28 -40.89
CA THR A 599 8.99 -3.64 -40.96
C THR A 599 8.93 -2.29 -40.24
N GLY A 600 8.28 -1.31 -40.86
CA GLY A 600 8.15 0.06 -40.35
C GLY A 600 9.37 0.96 -40.54
N PHE A 601 10.27 0.68 -41.49
CA PHE A 601 11.52 1.42 -41.66
C PHE A 601 11.72 2.00 -43.07
N HIS A 602 12.43 3.13 -43.12
CA HIS A 602 12.86 3.84 -44.33
C HIS A 602 14.39 3.85 -44.42
N ASP A 603 14.94 3.42 -45.55
CA ASP A 603 16.38 3.47 -45.81
C ASP A 603 16.81 4.90 -46.21
N GLY A 604 17.60 5.56 -45.36
CA GLY A 604 18.08 6.92 -45.59
C GLY A 604 19.22 7.05 -46.61
N LEU A 605 19.81 5.95 -47.07
CA LEU A 605 20.85 5.93 -48.11
C LEU A 605 20.27 5.64 -49.50
N THR A 606 19.30 4.73 -49.61
CA THR A 606 18.72 4.32 -50.90
C THR A 606 17.32 4.89 -51.17
N GLY A 607 16.56 5.24 -50.13
CA GLY A 607 15.13 5.60 -50.21
C GLY A 607 14.19 4.38 -50.28
N ASP A 608 14.68 3.17 -50.00
CA ASP A 608 13.87 1.95 -49.99
C ASP A 608 12.96 1.87 -48.76
N ILE A 609 11.73 1.39 -48.99
CA ILE A 609 10.65 1.31 -47.99
C ILE A 609 10.51 -0.14 -47.51
N TYR A 610 10.64 -0.36 -46.21
CA TYR A 610 10.48 -1.66 -45.56
C TYR A 610 9.19 -1.70 -44.74
N THR A 611 8.07 -1.96 -45.44
CA THR A 611 6.73 -2.17 -44.86
C THR A 611 6.28 -1.05 -43.89
N GLU A 612 6.35 0.19 -44.35
CA GLU A 612 5.82 1.37 -43.64
C GLU A 612 4.29 1.47 -43.69
N THR A 613 3.72 2.19 -42.72
CA THR A 613 2.29 2.57 -42.69
C THR A 613 2.15 3.99 -42.12
N PRO A 614 0.95 4.62 -42.17
CA PRO A 614 0.70 5.90 -41.49
C PRO A 614 0.90 5.92 -39.97
N LEU A 615 1.26 4.78 -39.35
CA LEU A 615 1.56 4.64 -37.92
C LEU A 615 3.02 4.23 -37.63
N ASN A 616 3.81 3.83 -38.65
CA ASN A 616 5.22 3.47 -38.48
C ASN A 616 6.09 3.82 -39.70
N ALA A 617 7.06 4.70 -39.49
CA ALA A 617 7.95 5.25 -40.51
C ALA A 617 9.29 5.66 -39.87
N GLY A 618 10.13 4.67 -39.51
CA GLY A 618 11.39 4.88 -38.79
C GLY A 618 12.57 5.08 -39.72
N LEU A 619 13.33 6.17 -39.58
CA LEU A 619 14.43 6.53 -40.48
C LEU A 619 15.75 5.84 -40.06
N VAL A 620 16.47 5.26 -41.02
CA VAL A 620 17.79 4.65 -40.80
C VAL A 620 18.86 5.39 -41.62
N THR A 621 19.73 6.17 -40.99
CA THR A 621 20.67 7.04 -41.74
C THR A 621 21.81 6.28 -42.42
N GLY A 622 22.20 5.11 -41.90
CA GLY A 622 23.30 4.29 -42.44
C GLY A 622 22.88 3.10 -43.31
N GLY A 623 21.61 3.01 -43.71
CA GLY A 623 21.10 1.96 -44.60
C GLY A 623 20.62 0.66 -43.93
N ILE A 624 19.90 -0.16 -44.69
CA ILE A 624 19.16 -1.33 -44.21
C ILE A 624 19.66 -2.60 -44.92
N PHE A 625 20.39 -3.45 -44.18
CA PHE A 625 21.12 -4.59 -44.73
C PHE A 625 20.39 -5.92 -44.44
N THR A 626 19.75 -6.48 -45.46
CA THR A 626 18.86 -7.65 -45.34
C THR A 626 19.15 -8.73 -46.38
N ALA A 627 18.64 -9.94 -46.17
CA ALA A 627 18.60 -10.98 -47.19
C ALA A 627 17.50 -10.71 -48.25
N PRO A 628 17.64 -11.26 -49.49
CA PRO A 628 16.59 -11.20 -50.51
C PRO A 628 15.21 -11.67 -50.01
N PRO A 629 14.09 -11.24 -50.61
CA PRO A 629 13.95 -10.49 -51.87
C PRO A 629 14.25 -8.98 -51.74
N ALA A 630 14.12 -8.24 -52.84
CA ALA A 630 14.22 -6.78 -52.83
C ALA A 630 13.27 -6.13 -51.78
N PRO A 631 13.68 -5.07 -51.07
CA PRO A 631 14.91 -4.28 -51.29
C PRO A 631 16.22 -5.00 -50.92
N GLY A 632 16.16 -6.05 -50.10
CA GLY A 632 17.31 -6.90 -49.77
C GLY A 632 17.98 -7.57 -50.99
N THR A 633 19.29 -7.68 -50.93
CA THR A 633 20.17 -8.19 -52.00
C THR A 633 21.16 -9.23 -51.48
N ALA A 634 21.83 -9.96 -52.38
CA ALA A 634 22.92 -10.84 -51.99
C ALA A 634 24.12 -10.09 -51.39
N THR A 635 24.35 -8.82 -51.78
CA THR A 635 25.42 -7.97 -51.24
C THR A 635 25.11 -7.52 -49.82
N SER A 636 23.90 -7.00 -49.58
CA SER A 636 23.46 -6.61 -48.24
C SER A 636 23.40 -7.81 -47.28
N PHE A 637 23.05 -9.00 -47.79
CA PHE A 637 23.11 -10.25 -47.03
C PHE A 637 24.53 -10.66 -46.65
N ALA A 638 25.53 -10.43 -47.52
CA ALA A 638 26.93 -10.72 -47.21
C ALA A 638 27.45 -9.80 -46.09
N ILE A 639 27.12 -8.51 -46.14
CA ILE A 639 27.44 -7.53 -45.09
C ILE A 639 26.78 -7.94 -43.77
N ALA A 640 25.47 -8.23 -43.78
CA ALA A 640 24.75 -8.65 -42.58
C ALA A 640 25.26 -9.98 -41.99
N GLN A 641 25.73 -10.93 -42.82
CA GLN A 641 26.36 -12.16 -42.31
C GLN A 641 27.70 -11.89 -41.61
N GLN A 642 28.55 -11.01 -42.15
CA GLN A 642 29.80 -10.66 -41.47
C GLN A 642 29.52 -9.93 -40.15
N ALA A 643 28.59 -8.98 -40.14
CA ALA A 643 28.19 -8.29 -38.93
C ALA A 643 27.61 -9.25 -37.86
N LEU A 644 26.90 -10.31 -38.24
CA LEU A 644 26.45 -11.34 -37.29
C LEU A 644 27.60 -12.22 -36.75
N LEU A 645 28.62 -12.52 -37.56
CA LEU A 645 29.82 -13.21 -37.08
C LEU A 645 30.57 -12.34 -36.06
N ASP A 646 30.84 -11.09 -36.42
CA ASP A 646 31.57 -10.15 -35.55
C ASP A 646 30.79 -9.86 -34.26
N ALA A 647 29.45 -9.79 -34.32
CA ALA A 647 28.57 -9.72 -33.15
C ALA A 647 28.64 -10.97 -32.26
N THR A 648 28.80 -12.14 -32.85
CA THR A 648 28.93 -13.42 -32.14
C THR A 648 30.30 -13.51 -31.46
N ASP A 649 31.37 -13.09 -32.13
CA ASP A 649 32.71 -13.05 -31.55
C ASP A 649 32.82 -12.00 -30.44
N LEU A 650 32.20 -10.83 -30.59
CA LEU A 650 32.06 -9.85 -29.51
C LEU A 650 31.29 -10.43 -28.30
N TYR A 651 30.15 -11.10 -28.53
CA TYR A 651 29.39 -11.76 -27.45
C TYR A 651 30.24 -12.80 -26.70
N ASN A 652 31.05 -13.58 -27.42
CA ASN A 652 31.96 -14.56 -26.84
C ASN A 652 33.10 -13.88 -26.06
N ALA A 653 33.70 -12.81 -26.59
CA ALA A 653 34.76 -12.03 -25.95
C ALA A 653 34.30 -11.32 -24.67
N LEU A 654 33.05 -10.86 -24.63
CA LEU A 654 32.41 -10.27 -23.44
C LEU A 654 31.99 -11.31 -22.39
N SER A 655 32.01 -12.61 -22.69
CA SER A 655 31.48 -13.65 -21.79
C SER A 655 32.40 -13.93 -20.59
N PRO A 656 31.87 -14.44 -19.46
CA PRO A 656 32.66 -14.83 -18.28
C PRO A 656 33.80 -15.83 -18.54
N ALA A 657 33.79 -16.52 -19.69
CA ALA A 657 34.82 -17.49 -20.08
C ALA A 657 36.01 -16.86 -20.83
N ALA A 658 35.84 -15.68 -21.44
CA ALA A 658 36.90 -14.93 -22.11
C ALA A 658 37.36 -13.72 -21.29
N MET A 659 36.42 -13.06 -20.61
CA MET A 659 36.64 -11.95 -19.70
C MET A 659 36.08 -12.33 -18.32
N PRO A 660 36.92 -12.74 -17.35
CA PRO A 660 36.46 -13.22 -16.04
C PRO A 660 35.51 -12.24 -15.35
N GLY A 661 34.36 -12.75 -14.90
CA GLY A 661 33.32 -11.93 -14.30
C GLY A 661 33.72 -11.33 -12.95
N GLY A 662 33.39 -10.05 -12.75
CA GLY A 662 33.57 -9.35 -11.48
C GLY A 662 32.30 -9.33 -10.62
N THR A 663 32.31 -8.47 -9.59
CA THR A 663 31.28 -8.44 -8.54
C THR A 663 29.87 -8.12 -9.03
N ASP A 664 28.88 -8.56 -8.26
CA ASP A 664 27.48 -8.14 -8.35
C ASP A 664 27.15 -7.14 -7.21
N PRO A 665 27.42 -5.83 -7.36
CA PRO A 665 27.33 -4.86 -6.27
C PRO A 665 25.90 -4.59 -5.76
N GLY A 666 24.88 -5.05 -6.49
CA GLY A 666 23.46 -4.87 -6.14
C GLY A 666 22.62 -6.14 -6.24
N ALA A 667 23.26 -7.34 -6.23
CA ALA A 667 22.59 -8.64 -6.35
C ALA A 667 21.63 -8.77 -7.56
N GLY A 668 21.97 -8.12 -8.67
CA GLY A 668 21.17 -8.06 -9.90
C GLY A 668 20.35 -6.79 -10.09
N GLU A 669 20.32 -5.85 -9.14
CA GLU A 669 19.72 -4.51 -9.32
C GLU A 669 20.80 -3.43 -9.34
N LEU A 670 20.89 -2.69 -10.45
CA LEU A 670 21.88 -1.64 -10.68
C LEU A 670 21.30 -0.22 -10.58
N GLY A 671 19.97 -0.07 -10.50
CA GLY A 671 19.32 1.22 -10.43
C GLY A 671 19.57 1.94 -9.10
N GLY A 672 20.08 3.17 -9.18
CA GLY A 672 20.50 3.96 -8.01
C GLY A 672 21.95 3.75 -7.59
N LEU A 673 22.72 2.90 -8.29
CA LEU A 673 24.16 2.75 -8.06
C LEU A 673 24.98 3.77 -8.86
N THR A 674 26.19 4.07 -8.37
CA THR A 674 27.28 4.67 -9.15
C THR A 674 28.40 3.65 -9.28
N LEU A 675 28.77 3.28 -10.51
CA LEU A 675 29.75 2.24 -10.80
C LEU A 675 30.98 2.82 -11.52
N ALA A 676 32.16 2.56 -10.94
CA ALA A 676 33.46 2.80 -11.57
C ALA A 676 33.69 1.83 -12.76
N PRO A 677 34.77 1.96 -13.54
CA PRO A 677 35.04 1.07 -14.67
C PRO A 677 35.34 -0.36 -14.20
N GLY A 678 34.86 -1.37 -14.94
CA GLY A 678 35.06 -2.77 -14.57
C GLY A 678 34.13 -3.78 -15.25
N VAL A 679 34.33 -5.05 -14.89
CA VAL A 679 33.48 -6.18 -15.29
C VAL A 679 32.51 -6.49 -14.15
N TYR A 680 31.24 -6.70 -14.48
CA TYR A 680 30.15 -6.92 -13.52
C TYR A 680 29.35 -8.14 -13.95
N GLN A 681 29.35 -9.22 -13.17
CA GLN A 681 28.58 -10.43 -13.47
C GLN A 681 27.40 -10.56 -12.50
N SER A 682 26.18 -10.71 -13.02
CA SER A 682 25.01 -10.93 -12.18
C SER A 682 25.02 -12.33 -11.55
N ALA A 683 25.00 -12.39 -10.22
CA ALA A 683 24.94 -13.64 -9.46
C ALA A 683 23.53 -14.27 -9.50
N SER A 684 22.48 -13.45 -9.67
CA SER A 684 21.11 -13.92 -9.95
C SER A 684 20.91 -14.29 -11.42
N GLY A 685 21.90 -14.00 -12.28
CA GLY A 685 21.85 -14.23 -13.72
C GLY A 685 21.01 -13.20 -14.49
N THR A 686 20.47 -12.16 -13.86
CA THR A 686 19.72 -11.07 -14.53
C THR A 686 20.17 -9.72 -13.98
N PHE A 687 20.23 -8.69 -14.84
CA PHE A 687 20.39 -7.30 -14.40
C PHE A 687 19.10 -6.50 -14.58
N ASN A 688 18.75 -5.72 -13.58
CA ASN A 688 17.64 -4.80 -13.57
C ASN A 688 18.13 -3.37 -13.28
N ILE A 689 17.51 -2.38 -13.91
CA ILE A 689 17.64 -0.96 -13.58
C ILE A 689 16.21 -0.47 -13.32
N SER A 690 15.74 -0.67 -12.10
CA SER A 690 14.35 -0.45 -11.69
C SER A 690 14.20 0.53 -10.52
N ASN A 691 15.13 0.52 -9.56
CA ASN A 691 15.06 1.30 -8.32
C ASN A 691 15.59 2.74 -8.44
N GLY A 692 16.25 3.08 -9.54
CA GLY A 692 16.82 4.40 -9.80
C GLY A 692 17.57 4.43 -11.13
N ASP A 693 18.06 5.60 -11.53
CA ASP A 693 18.98 5.67 -12.66
C ASP A 693 20.34 5.10 -12.25
N LEU A 694 21.04 4.43 -13.17
CA LEU A 694 22.39 3.91 -12.98
C LEU A 694 23.39 4.97 -13.42
N THR A 695 24.39 5.29 -12.60
CA THR A 695 25.49 6.19 -12.99
C THR A 695 26.76 5.39 -13.26
N LEU A 696 27.43 5.67 -14.38
CA LEU A 696 28.74 5.12 -14.73
C LEU A 696 29.77 6.25 -14.67
N ASP A 697 30.78 6.08 -13.82
CA ASP A 697 31.78 7.10 -13.48
C ASP A 697 33.17 6.68 -13.97
N ALA A 698 33.68 7.34 -15.02
CA ALA A 698 35.01 7.06 -15.57
C ALA A 698 36.16 7.58 -14.70
N GLN A 699 35.87 8.38 -13.67
CA GLN A 699 36.86 8.96 -12.75
C GLN A 699 37.97 9.76 -13.46
N GLY A 700 37.71 10.24 -14.69
CA GLY A 700 38.66 10.99 -15.53
C GLY A 700 39.41 10.15 -16.58
N ASP A 701 39.12 8.86 -16.76
CA ASP A 701 39.66 8.07 -17.87
C ASP A 701 38.68 7.97 -19.06
N PRO A 702 38.93 8.65 -20.20
CA PRO A 702 38.09 8.54 -21.39
C PRO A 702 38.12 7.14 -22.06
N ASN A 703 39.02 6.26 -21.63
CA ASN A 703 39.14 4.87 -22.09
C ASN A 703 38.47 3.87 -21.12
N ALA A 704 37.87 4.35 -20.03
CA ALA A 704 37.15 3.55 -19.05
C ALA A 704 36.16 2.59 -19.71
N LEU A 705 36.20 1.31 -19.32
CA LEU A 705 35.41 0.21 -19.87
C LEU A 705 34.44 -0.35 -18.83
N TRP A 706 33.19 -0.58 -19.25
CA TRP A 706 32.20 -1.33 -18.48
C TRP A 706 31.72 -2.55 -19.27
N VAL A 707 31.73 -3.72 -18.64
CA VAL A 707 31.17 -4.95 -19.22
C VAL A 707 30.20 -5.60 -18.23
N PHE A 708 28.92 -5.60 -18.58
CA PHE A 708 27.84 -6.21 -17.79
C PHE A 708 27.49 -7.58 -18.35
N GLN A 709 27.75 -8.63 -17.58
CA GLN A 709 27.54 -10.04 -17.93
C GLN A 709 26.28 -10.57 -17.25
N SER A 710 25.25 -10.86 -18.05
CA SER A 710 23.99 -11.44 -17.60
C SER A 710 23.78 -12.81 -18.24
N ALA A 711 23.66 -13.85 -17.42
CA ALA A 711 23.37 -15.21 -17.89
C ALA A 711 21.93 -15.39 -18.42
N SER A 712 21.06 -14.40 -18.22
CA SER A 712 19.68 -14.35 -18.66
C SER A 712 19.31 -12.91 -19.06
N GLY A 713 18.49 -12.20 -18.29
CA GLY A 713 17.83 -10.98 -18.77
C GLY A 713 18.58 -9.67 -18.54
N LEU A 714 18.15 -8.62 -19.25
CA LEU A 714 18.40 -7.22 -18.90
C LEU A 714 17.06 -6.47 -18.91
N THR A 715 16.66 -5.86 -17.79
CA THR A 715 15.44 -5.05 -17.68
C THR A 715 15.78 -3.62 -17.29
N VAL A 716 15.36 -2.64 -18.08
CA VAL A 716 15.53 -1.21 -17.74
C VAL A 716 14.16 -0.55 -17.68
N GLY A 717 13.87 0.16 -16.59
CA GLY A 717 12.58 0.77 -16.33
C GLY A 717 11.54 -0.17 -15.72
N ILE A 718 10.47 0.43 -15.23
CA ILE A 718 9.26 -0.24 -14.71
C ILE A 718 8.02 0.23 -15.49
N ALA A 719 6.86 -0.37 -15.21
CA ALA A 719 5.61 0.01 -15.87
C ALA A 719 5.12 1.41 -15.46
N GLY A 720 4.45 2.10 -16.39
CA GLY A 720 3.83 3.42 -16.18
C GLY A 720 4.64 4.60 -16.74
N PRO A 721 4.02 5.79 -16.91
CA PRO A 721 4.59 6.91 -17.67
C PRO A 721 5.78 7.60 -16.99
N THR A 722 6.03 7.33 -15.71
CA THR A 722 7.23 7.74 -14.95
C THR A 722 8.16 6.56 -14.64
N GLY A 723 7.88 5.39 -15.23
CA GLY A 723 8.58 4.14 -14.96
C GLY A 723 9.96 4.04 -15.62
N ALA A 724 10.22 4.84 -16.66
CA ALA A 724 11.50 4.90 -17.36
C ALA A 724 12.69 5.11 -16.42
N LYS A 725 13.84 4.51 -16.77
CA LYS A 725 15.14 4.71 -16.11
C LYS A 725 16.23 4.97 -17.13
N SER A 726 17.34 5.53 -16.66
CA SER A 726 18.46 5.96 -17.49
C SER A 726 19.79 5.38 -16.98
N VAL A 727 20.74 5.28 -17.90
CA VAL A 727 22.17 5.11 -17.62
C VAL A 727 22.84 6.46 -17.87
N ILE A 728 23.46 7.03 -16.84
CA ILE A 728 24.07 8.35 -16.83
C ILE A 728 25.59 8.17 -16.91
N LEU A 729 26.25 8.90 -17.82
CA LEU A 729 27.71 8.93 -17.94
C LEU A 729 28.26 10.19 -17.27
N ILE A 730 29.29 10.06 -16.42
CA ILE A 730 30.00 11.18 -15.80
C ILE A 730 31.53 11.03 -15.90
N ASN A 731 32.25 12.14 -15.66
CA ASN A 731 33.70 12.21 -15.51
C ASN A 731 34.48 11.55 -16.68
N ASP A 732 34.15 11.96 -17.91
CA ASP A 732 34.71 11.51 -19.20
C ASP A 732 34.28 10.11 -19.69
N ALA A 733 33.28 9.48 -19.06
CA ALA A 733 32.77 8.17 -19.48
C ALA A 733 32.15 8.21 -20.89
N ASN A 734 32.49 7.22 -21.73
CA ASN A 734 32.07 7.14 -23.13
C ASN A 734 31.15 5.93 -23.41
N SER A 735 30.02 6.20 -24.06
CA SER A 735 29.05 5.19 -24.51
C SER A 735 29.60 4.09 -25.42
N ALA A 736 30.70 4.34 -26.15
CA ALA A 736 31.38 3.33 -26.96
C ALA A 736 32.01 2.21 -26.10
N ASN A 737 32.36 2.52 -24.85
CA ASN A 737 33.09 1.64 -23.94
C ASN A 737 32.17 0.92 -22.93
N VAL A 738 30.86 0.91 -23.17
CA VAL A 738 29.87 0.26 -22.30
C VAL A 738 29.24 -0.91 -23.05
N PHE A 739 29.34 -2.12 -22.50
CA PHE A 739 28.86 -3.34 -23.14
C PHE A 739 27.93 -4.15 -22.23
N TRP A 740 26.88 -4.71 -22.80
CA TRP A 740 25.91 -5.57 -22.10
C TRP A 740 25.82 -6.92 -22.81
N GLN A 741 26.38 -7.96 -22.22
CA GLN A 741 26.31 -9.34 -22.70
C GLN A 741 25.10 -10.01 -22.03
N VAL A 742 24.09 -10.38 -22.81
CA VAL A 742 22.77 -10.81 -22.29
C VAL A 742 22.40 -12.20 -22.80
N GLY A 743 22.33 -13.18 -21.90
CA GLY A 743 22.14 -14.60 -22.20
C GLY A 743 20.74 -15.00 -22.67
N SER A 744 19.72 -14.18 -22.41
CA SER A 744 18.38 -14.31 -22.97
C SER A 744 17.95 -13.05 -23.71
N ALA A 745 17.08 -12.21 -23.14
CA ALA A 745 16.50 -11.04 -23.81
C ALA A 745 16.70 -9.75 -23.02
N ALA A 746 16.79 -8.63 -23.74
CA ALA A 746 16.88 -7.29 -23.15
C ALA A 746 15.58 -6.49 -23.39
N THR A 747 15.02 -5.90 -22.33
CA THR A 747 13.82 -5.04 -22.38
C THR A 747 14.17 -3.67 -21.82
N ILE A 748 14.18 -2.66 -22.70
CA ILE A 748 14.65 -1.31 -22.41
C ILE A 748 13.46 -0.34 -22.42
N ASN A 749 13.15 0.21 -21.25
CA ASN A 749 12.09 1.21 -21.00
C ASN A 749 10.78 0.89 -21.72
N ALA A 750 10.18 -0.26 -21.40
CA ALA A 750 8.96 -0.76 -22.05
C ALA A 750 7.78 0.23 -22.03
N ALA A 751 7.76 1.19 -21.10
CA ALA A 751 6.77 2.27 -20.99
C ALA A 751 7.20 3.60 -21.66
N GLY A 752 8.16 3.54 -22.59
CA GLY A 752 8.74 4.70 -23.27
C GLY A 752 9.71 5.52 -22.43
N GLY A 753 10.36 6.50 -23.06
CA GLY A 753 11.30 7.42 -22.40
C GLY A 753 12.62 6.79 -21.94
N GLY A 754 13.35 7.56 -21.13
CA GLY A 754 14.66 7.20 -20.56
C GLY A 754 15.81 7.16 -21.56
N ILE A 755 17.05 7.12 -21.04
CA ILE A 755 18.28 7.07 -21.84
C ILE A 755 19.07 5.81 -21.48
N MET A 756 19.11 4.84 -22.38
CA MET A 756 20.00 3.68 -22.29
C MET A 756 21.36 4.01 -22.93
N VAL A 757 22.41 3.33 -22.47
CA VAL A 757 23.79 3.56 -22.94
C VAL A 757 24.49 2.23 -23.18
N GLY A 758 25.26 2.15 -24.26
CA GLY A 758 26.17 1.04 -24.56
C GLY A 758 25.73 0.08 -25.66
N THR A 759 26.65 -0.79 -26.04
CA THR A 759 26.45 -1.87 -27.02
C THR A 759 25.80 -3.06 -26.30
N ILE A 760 24.50 -3.26 -26.52
CA ILE A 760 23.75 -4.41 -26.01
C ILE A 760 23.89 -5.56 -27.01
N VAL A 761 24.49 -6.67 -26.59
CA VAL A 761 24.65 -7.90 -27.37
C VAL A 761 23.90 -9.03 -26.67
N SER A 762 22.72 -9.34 -27.21
CA SER A 762 21.72 -10.22 -26.62
C SER A 762 21.58 -11.49 -27.43
N MET A 763 21.55 -12.66 -26.79
CA MET A 763 21.35 -13.93 -27.49
C MET A 763 19.97 -13.96 -28.17
N ALA A 764 18.90 -13.72 -27.41
CA ALA A 764 17.54 -13.51 -27.90
C ALA A 764 17.22 -12.00 -27.99
N GLY A 765 15.94 -11.63 -28.07
CA GLY A 765 15.49 -10.35 -28.60
C GLY A 765 15.85 -9.12 -27.76
N VAL A 766 15.89 -7.95 -28.42
CA VAL A 766 16.02 -6.64 -27.76
C VAL A 766 14.76 -5.83 -28.05
N THR A 767 14.05 -5.43 -26.99
CA THR A 767 12.83 -4.60 -27.06
C THR A 767 13.12 -3.21 -26.53
N LEU A 768 12.86 -2.17 -27.31
CA LEU A 768 13.04 -0.76 -26.93
C LEU A 768 11.69 -0.03 -26.98
N SER A 769 11.11 0.27 -25.82
CA SER A 769 9.71 0.67 -25.69
C SER A 769 8.71 -0.38 -26.24
N THR A 770 7.42 -0.14 -26.04
CA THR A 770 6.33 -0.98 -26.56
C THR A 770 5.25 -0.12 -27.22
N ALA A 771 4.20 -0.74 -27.77
CA ALA A 771 3.10 -0.03 -28.43
C ALA A 771 2.44 1.04 -27.52
N ASP A 772 1.74 1.99 -28.14
CA ASP A 772 1.05 3.12 -27.49
C ASP A 772 1.93 4.14 -26.73
N ASN A 773 3.24 3.89 -26.59
CA ASN A 773 4.16 4.82 -25.94
C ASN A 773 4.62 5.95 -26.87
N MET A 774 4.18 7.17 -26.58
CA MET A 774 4.53 8.39 -27.34
C MET A 774 5.83 9.06 -26.89
N VAL A 775 6.36 8.72 -25.70
CA VAL A 775 7.60 9.31 -25.16
C VAL A 775 8.80 8.56 -25.74
N GLN A 776 9.70 9.30 -26.41
CA GLN A 776 10.80 8.72 -27.15
C GLN A 776 11.85 8.09 -26.22
N THR A 777 12.15 6.80 -26.41
CA THR A 777 13.27 6.12 -25.73
C THR A 777 14.56 6.39 -26.48
N VAL A 778 15.65 6.68 -25.77
CA VAL A 778 16.97 6.93 -26.37
C VAL A 778 17.93 5.80 -26.02
N LEU A 779 18.71 5.34 -26.99
CA LEU A 779 19.88 4.47 -26.81
C LEU A 779 21.11 5.16 -27.40
N ASN A 780 22.07 5.55 -26.56
CA ASN A 780 23.39 5.99 -27.00
C ASN A 780 24.30 4.75 -27.03
N GLY A 781 24.33 4.05 -28.16
CA GLY A 781 24.81 2.66 -28.21
C GLY A 781 24.25 1.86 -29.39
N ARG A 782 24.11 0.55 -29.20
CA ARG A 782 23.68 -0.40 -30.24
C ARG A 782 22.77 -1.48 -29.65
N ALA A 783 21.77 -1.92 -30.39
CA ALA A 783 20.81 -2.96 -29.99
C ALA A 783 20.96 -4.20 -30.88
N ILE A 784 21.73 -5.18 -30.43
CA ILE A 784 22.10 -6.38 -31.21
C ILE A 784 21.43 -7.61 -30.59
N SER A 785 20.67 -8.34 -31.41
CA SER A 785 20.18 -9.68 -31.11
C SER A 785 20.83 -10.69 -32.05
N LEU A 786 21.34 -11.80 -31.53
CA LEU A 786 22.03 -12.82 -32.32
C LEU A 786 21.06 -13.78 -33.02
N VAL A 787 20.01 -14.26 -32.34
CA VAL A 787 19.06 -15.25 -32.91
C VAL A 787 17.60 -14.80 -32.98
N ALA A 788 17.26 -13.60 -32.52
CA ALA A 788 15.88 -13.12 -32.47
C ALA A 788 15.75 -11.70 -33.04
N SER A 789 14.54 -11.13 -32.95
CA SER A 789 14.23 -9.82 -33.50
C SER A 789 14.62 -8.67 -32.57
N VAL A 790 14.89 -7.52 -33.16
CA VAL A 790 14.93 -6.23 -32.44
C VAL A 790 13.62 -5.51 -32.70
N THR A 791 12.89 -5.16 -31.65
CA THR A 791 11.60 -4.49 -31.72
C THR A 791 11.68 -3.12 -31.06
N MET A 792 11.13 -2.09 -31.71
CA MET A 792 11.21 -0.73 -31.19
C MET A 792 9.97 0.10 -31.48
N VAL A 793 9.67 1.06 -30.59
CA VAL A 793 8.57 2.01 -30.75
C VAL A 793 9.06 3.41 -30.35
N ASN A 794 8.98 4.37 -31.27
CA ASN A 794 9.43 5.75 -31.07
C ASN A 794 10.80 5.80 -30.38
N THR A 795 11.82 5.18 -31.00
CA THR A 795 13.14 5.00 -30.38
C THR A 795 14.24 5.68 -31.20
N THR A 796 15.04 6.51 -30.54
CA THR A 796 16.28 7.06 -31.12
C THR A 796 17.45 6.17 -30.73
N ILE A 797 18.16 5.61 -31.71
CA ILE A 797 19.46 4.98 -31.49
C ILE A 797 20.54 5.91 -32.06
N ASN A 798 21.42 6.40 -31.21
CA ASN A 798 22.61 7.17 -31.59
C ASN A 798 23.81 6.22 -31.57
N VAL A 799 24.31 5.86 -32.75
CA VAL A 799 25.46 4.95 -32.87
C VAL A 799 26.75 5.68 -32.47
N PRO A 800 27.53 5.19 -31.49
CA PRO A 800 28.83 5.76 -31.14
C PRO A 800 29.84 5.60 -32.27
N ASN A 801 30.59 6.67 -32.56
CA ASN A 801 31.74 6.67 -33.47
C ASN A 801 32.88 5.75 -32.99
#